data_AF-A0A0D7W021-F1
#
_entry.id   AF-A0A0D7W021-F1
#
_cell.length_a   1.000
_cell.length_b   1.000
_cell.length_c   1.000
_cell.angle_alpha   90.00
_cell.angle_beta   90.00
_cell.angle_gamma   90.00
#
_symmetry.space_group_name_H-M   'P 1'
#
loop_
_entity.id
_entity.type
_entity.pdbx_description
1 polymer ?
#
loop_
_entity_poly.entity_id
_entity_poly.type
_entity_poly.pdbx_seq_one_letter_code
_entity_poly.pdbx_strand_id
1 'polypeptide(L)'
;IGSCDDVNVTVSIVINPLPNAGTPTPGTFCENELASNSPLNLLDQLSGEDAGGTWSDDNASGALSGDDLDLTALSIGTYNFTYTVTNSFSCTDSSTVTIAIVEAPESGTANTPVEFCEGTAPSTYNLFDLLEGEDQAGTWSDDDASGALTGDTVDLSSLSPATYNFTFDVDAIGSCDDVNVTVSIVINPLPNAGTPTPGTFCENELASNSPLNLLDQLSGEDAGGTWSDDNASGALSGDDLDLTALSIGTYNFTYTVTNSFSCTDSSTVTIAIVEAPESGTANAPAQLCLAAITSGQTFDLFDLLEDEDQLGTWNDDDTSGALTGNSVALDALGVGTYNFTFDVDAIGSCDDVNVTVSIVISETAAPTANATQAFCDSATVADLVATGDGTQWYIADTGGTALSTDASLTSGQTYYASQTDPTSGCESATRTAVTVTIYNSPNAGDFSTSAIISCNNNSSIDLFTGLDGSQDTGGTWSNDDNVGSLSGSTFDASGIAGGIYEFTYTVAATAPCSSDSITIQVTVEEPLNAGSDGAPLDLCSNNGTVDLFTALGGSPDSGGMWMPALTSGTGVFDPLVDAPGTYTYSLSNVCGTASSSIDVSVTMAPNAGSDDSITLCTSGASIDLFDLLGSDAQSGGTWMPALTSGTGVFDPAVDTADVYTYTVSATSPCANDAQASITVTVNETPTPTTSNNTPEFCAVDAPVVSNLDDFITSIGTIQWYEDAALTMPLTGTEALADGDYYATQTNSTGCASAQAVQLTVTINDAETPSLTDSNVEYCLNDGPTISTLSDNLTYNASIYDVVWYDAETGGSILSSSTAINNSTYYAALVDLNTGCESSMRLAVSPNTTACGKIKLPDGFSPNGDGTNDTYDVDNLAILYPNFEIEIYNRNGNVVYKGNASTPRFDGTANQSRVAVKGDLPVGVYFYIFKYNDGEHDPQQGRLYLSR
;
A
#
# COMPACT_ATOMS: atom_id res chain seq x y z
N ILE A 1 71.73 -32.02 -170.96
CA ILE A 1 72.43 -30.97 -170.18
C ILE A 1 71.37 -30.38 -169.24
N GLY A 2 71.32 -30.54 -167.91
CA GLY A 2 72.15 -31.22 -166.90
C GLY A 2 71.49 -31.22 -165.48
N SER A 3 72.07 -32.03 -164.57
CA SER A 3 71.99 -32.11 -163.09
C SER A 3 70.67 -32.51 -162.40
N CYS A 4 70.59 -33.77 -161.93
CA CYS A 4 69.63 -34.26 -160.92
C CYS A 4 70.42 -34.87 -159.74
N ASP A 5 70.21 -34.36 -158.52
CA ASP A 5 70.66 -34.98 -157.27
C ASP A 5 69.44 -35.09 -156.34
N ASP A 6 69.25 -36.28 -155.77
CA ASP A 6 68.21 -36.59 -154.78
C ASP A 6 68.91 -36.87 -153.43
N VAL A 7 68.44 -36.25 -152.35
CA VAL A 7 69.05 -36.30 -151.02
C VAL A 7 68.19 -37.18 -150.11
N ASN A 8 68.80 -38.21 -149.52
CA ASN A 8 68.15 -39.09 -148.56
C ASN A 8 67.59 -38.33 -147.35
N VAL A 9 66.36 -38.66 -146.95
CA VAL A 9 65.68 -38.17 -145.73
C VAL A 9 65.89 -39.16 -144.58
N THR A 10 66.34 -38.67 -143.43
CA THR A 10 66.36 -39.40 -142.15
C THR A 10 65.05 -39.15 -141.41
N VAL A 11 64.36 -40.20 -140.97
CA VAL A 11 63.23 -40.12 -140.03
C VAL A 11 63.75 -40.46 -138.63
N SER A 12 63.65 -39.52 -137.70
CA SER A 12 63.90 -39.76 -136.27
C SER A 12 62.58 -40.01 -135.57
N ILE A 13 62.46 -41.14 -134.86
CA ILE A 13 61.37 -41.42 -133.91
C ILE A 13 61.91 -41.11 -132.52
N VAL A 14 61.23 -40.24 -131.77
CA VAL A 14 61.50 -39.97 -130.36
C VAL A 14 60.40 -40.63 -129.53
N ILE A 15 60.78 -41.55 -128.63
CA ILE A 15 59.88 -42.08 -127.60
C ILE A 15 60.09 -41.20 -126.36
N ASN A 16 59.04 -40.49 -125.94
CA ASN A 16 59.10 -39.60 -124.78
C ASN A 16 58.79 -40.36 -123.48
N PRO A 17 59.37 -39.97 -122.34
CA PRO A 17 59.08 -40.58 -121.05
C PRO A 17 57.62 -40.39 -120.64
N LEU A 18 57.05 -41.39 -119.95
CA LEU A 18 55.74 -41.30 -119.31
C LEU A 18 55.81 -40.38 -118.08
N PRO A 19 54.74 -39.64 -117.75
CA PRO A 19 54.67 -38.88 -116.50
C PRO A 19 54.62 -39.84 -115.28
N ASN A 20 55.03 -39.34 -114.11
CA ASN A 20 54.96 -40.04 -112.82
C ASN A 20 54.04 -39.28 -111.84
N ALA A 21 52.96 -39.91 -111.37
CA ALA A 21 52.03 -39.31 -110.41
C ALA A 21 52.46 -39.46 -108.94
N GLY A 22 53.62 -40.05 -108.67
CA GLY A 22 54.18 -40.22 -107.32
C GLY A 22 53.59 -41.41 -106.55
N THR A 23 54.16 -41.74 -105.39
CA THR A 23 53.65 -42.79 -104.50
C THR A 23 52.84 -42.19 -103.35
N PRO A 24 51.57 -42.60 -103.14
CA PRO A 24 50.71 -42.01 -102.11
C PRO A 24 50.97 -42.55 -100.70
N THR A 25 50.86 -41.65 -99.72
CA THR A 25 50.87 -41.94 -98.28
C THR A 25 49.49 -41.63 -97.70
N PRO A 26 48.78 -42.60 -97.07
CA PRO A 26 47.50 -42.34 -96.43
C PRO A 26 47.62 -41.45 -95.18
N GLY A 27 46.62 -40.60 -94.94
CA GLY A 27 46.48 -39.79 -93.72
C GLY A 27 45.31 -40.25 -92.84
N THR A 28 45.42 -40.12 -91.52
CA THR A 28 44.33 -40.36 -90.57
C THR A 28 44.32 -39.23 -89.55
N PHE A 29 43.14 -38.65 -89.29
CA PHE A 29 42.96 -37.48 -88.43
C PHE A 29 41.74 -37.65 -87.51
N CYS A 30 41.83 -37.08 -86.32
CA CYS A 30 40.77 -37.11 -85.31
C CYS A 30 39.79 -35.95 -85.55
N GLU A 31 38.50 -36.17 -85.31
CA GLU A 31 37.47 -35.17 -85.56
C GLU A 31 37.61 -33.89 -84.73
N ASN A 32 38.20 -33.98 -83.54
CA ASN A 32 38.52 -32.84 -82.67
C ASN A 32 39.77 -32.05 -83.11
N GLU A 33 40.57 -32.59 -84.03
CA GLU A 33 41.82 -31.96 -84.53
C GLU A 33 41.75 -31.54 -86.02
N LEU A 34 40.57 -31.53 -86.63
CA LEU A 34 40.44 -31.21 -88.06
C LEU A 34 40.87 -29.78 -88.39
N ALA A 35 40.59 -28.83 -87.49
CA ALA A 35 40.93 -27.43 -87.69
C ALA A 35 42.44 -27.16 -87.57
N SER A 36 43.15 -27.87 -86.68
CA SER A 36 44.60 -27.71 -86.50
C SER A 36 45.39 -28.34 -87.64
N ASN A 37 44.84 -29.36 -88.30
CA ASN A 37 45.44 -30.06 -89.44
C ASN A 37 44.95 -29.55 -90.82
N SER A 38 44.08 -28.53 -90.85
CA SER A 38 43.53 -27.92 -92.08
C SER A 38 44.14 -26.53 -92.36
N PRO A 39 44.49 -26.18 -93.62
CA PRO A 39 44.44 -27.03 -94.80
C PRO A 39 45.60 -28.04 -94.85
N LEU A 40 45.29 -29.28 -95.20
CA LEU A 40 46.28 -30.31 -95.49
C LEU A 40 46.71 -30.20 -96.95
N ASN A 41 47.99 -29.90 -97.21
CA ASN A 41 48.51 -29.97 -98.56
C ASN A 41 48.65 -31.45 -99.00
N LEU A 42 47.84 -31.87 -99.96
CA LEU A 42 47.84 -33.24 -100.46
C LEU A 42 49.08 -33.58 -101.29
N LEU A 43 49.78 -32.58 -101.83
CA LEU A 43 51.05 -32.82 -102.53
C LEU A 43 52.11 -33.38 -101.58
N ASP A 44 52.09 -32.96 -100.31
CA ASP A 44 52.98 -33.50 -99.28
C ASP A 44 52.67 -34.97 -98.92
N GLN A 45 51.51 -35.48 -99.35
CA GLN A 45 51.11 -36.89 -99.21
C GLN A 45 51.53 -37.75 -100.43
N LEU A 46 52.21 -37.16 -101.41
CA LEU A 46 52.84 -37.85 -102.53
C LEU A 46 54.36 -37.76 -102.43
N SER A 47 55.06 -38.66 -103.12
CA SER A 47 56.51 -38.58 -103.26
C SER A 47 57.00 -39.01 -104.65
N GLY A 48 57.91 -38.21 -105.23
CA GLY A 48 58.54 -38.47 -106.52
C GLY A 48 57.69 -38.11 -107.74
N GLU A 49 56.64 -37.33 -107.52
CA GLU A 49 55.68 -36.84 -108.50
C GLU A 49 56.26 -35.76 -109.43
N ASP A 50 55.78 -35.76 -110.68
CA ASP A 50 56.07 -34.70 -111.65
C ASP A 50 55.20 -33.46 -111.40
N ALA A 51 55.77 -32.27 -111.60
CA ALA A 51 55.09 -30.99 -111.35
C ALA A 51 54.02 -30.67 -112.42
N GLY A 52 52.91 -30.05 -111.98
CA GLY A 52 51.85 -29.52 -112.85
C GLY A 52 50.68 -30.47 -113.13
N GLY A 53 50.49 -31.48 -112.28
CA GLY A 53 49.26 -32.28 -112.26
C GLY A 53 48.08 -31.59 -111.61
N THR A 54 46.95 -32.27 -111.59
CA THR A 54 45.69 -31.78 -111.02
C THR A 54 45.05 -32.84 -110.14
N TRP A 55 44.46 -32.42 -109.02
CA TRP A 55 43.73 -33.29 -108.11
C TRP A 55 42.25 -33.45 -108.49
N SER A 56 41.70 -34.64 -108.29
CA SER A 56 40.27 -34.92 -108.22
C SER A 56 39.87 -35.38 -106.83
N ASP A 57 38.75 -34.87 -106.33
CA ASP A 57 38.06 -35.39 -105.16
C ASP A 57 37.13 -36.52 -105.61
N ASP A 58 37.53 -37.77 -105.32
CA ASP A 58 36.83 -38.95 -105.82
C ASP A 58 35.53 -39.21 -105.06
N ASN A 59 35.42 -38.64 -103.86
CA ASN A 59 34.26 -38.74 -102.98
C ASN A 59 33.29 -37.56 -103.12
N ALA A 60 33.64 -36.54 -103.93
CA ALA A 60 32.89 -35.30 -104.08
C ALA A 60 32.56 -34.62 -102.73
N SER A 61 33.51 -34.66 -101.80
CA SER A 61 33.41 -34.02 -100.49
C SER A 61 33.30 -32.50 -100.57
N GLY A 62 33.87 -31.89 -101.61
CA GLY A 62 33.91 -30.43 -101.78
C GLY A 62 34.95 -29.74 -100.91
N ALA A 63 35.78 -30.51 -100.18
CA ALA A 63 36.81 -30.03 -99.28
C ALA A 63 38.13 -29.65 -100.00
N LEU A 64 38.30 -30.03 -101.27
CA LEU A 64 39.54 -29.86 -102.02
C LEU A 64 39.56 -28.56 -102.82
N SER A 65 40.60 -27.75 -102.66
CA SER A 65 40.83 -26.52 -103.42
C SER A 65 42.30 -26.40 -103.87
N GLY A 66 42.57 -26.82 -105.12
CA GLY A 66 43.95 -26.87 -105.63
C GLY A 66 44.67 -28.08 -105.03
N ASP A 67 45.80 -27.84 -104.37
CA ASP A 67 46.56 -28.88 -103.63
C ASP A 67 46.12 -28.98 -102.15
N ASP A 68 45.39 -27.99 -101.65
CA ASP A 68 44.98 -27.87 -100.25
C ASP A 68 43.63 -28.55 -99.99
N LEU A 69 43.59 -29.44 -99.01
CA LEU A 69 42.39 -30.12 -98.51
C LEU A 69 41.95 -29.52 -97.18
N ASP A 70 40.74 -28.96 -97.14
CA ASP A 70 40.13 -28.49 -95.90
C ASP A 70 39.54 -29.65 -95.09
N LEU A 71 40.28 -30.14 -94.10
CA LEU A 71 39.82 -31.26 -93.27
C LEU A 71 38.57 -30.90 -92.44
N THR A 72 38.29 -29.62 -92.14
CA THR A 72 37.11 -29.22 -91.37
C THR A 72 35.80 -29.36 -92.13
N ALA A 73 35.87 -29.50 -93.46
CA ALA A 73 34.73 -29.75 -94.31
C ALA A 73 34.40 -31.26 -94.44
N LEU A 74 35.20 -32.13 -93.82
CA LEU A 74 35.01 -33.58 -93.83
C LEU A 74 34.34 -34.05 -92.51
N SER A 75 33.36 -34.93 -92.61
CA SER A 75 32.82 -35.67 -91.45
C SER A 75 33.58 -36.97 -91.22
N ILE A 76 33.39 -37.64 -90.08
CA ILE A 76 33.92 -38.99 -89.81
C ILE A 76 33.67 -39.91 -91.02
N GLY A 77 34.71 -40.57 -91.51
CA GLY A 77 34.66 -41.40 -92.71
C GLY A 77 35.98 -41.44 -93.49
N THR A 78 36.01 -42.16 -94.61
CA THR A 78 37.21 -42.31 -95.46
C THR A 78 36.99 -41.67 -96.82
N TYR A 79 37.94 -40.84 -97.24
CA TYR A 79 37.92 -40.02 -98.45
C TYR A 79 39.15 -40.29 -99.31
N ASN A 80 39.00 -40.30 -100.63
CA ASN A 80 40.06 -40.57 -101.60
C ASN A 80 40.21 -39.37 -102.54
N PHE A 81 41.47 -38.99 -102.79
CA PHE A 81 41.83 -37.89 -103.67
C PHE A 81 42.87 -38.37 -104.68
N THR A 82 42.61 -38.18 -105.97
CA THR A 82 43.49 -38.70 -107.04
C THR A 82 44.23 -37.57 -107.75
N TYR A 83 45.56 -37.61 -107.74
CA TYR A 83 46.42 -36.70 -108.49
C TYR A 83 46.71 -37.27 -109.87
N THR A 84 46.46 -36.50 -110.93
CA THR A 84 46.71 -36.92 -112.32
C THR A 84 47.66 -35.96 -113.01
N VAL A 85 48.74 -36.48 -113.59
CA VAL A 85 49.69 -35.70 -114.39
C VAL A 85 49.57 -36.08 -115.86
N THR A 86 49.41 -35.07 -116.72
CA THR A 86 49.42 -35.25 -118.18
C THR A 86 50.63 -34.55 -118.77
N ASN A 87 51.52 -35.28 -119.44
CA ASN A 87 52.67 -34.64 -120.10
C ASN A 87 52.25 -33.90 -121.39
N SER A 88 53.16 -33.09 -121.94
CA SER A 88 52.92 -32.31 -123.17
C SER A 88 52.65 -33.14 -124.44
N PHE A 89 52.70 -34.48 -124.32
CA PHE A 89 52.42 -35.46 -125.38
C PHE A 89 51.14 -36.27 -125.12
N SER A 90 50.31 -35.85 -124.15
CA SER A 90 49.02 -36.45 -123.82
C SER A 90 49.06 -37.86 -123.21
N CYS A 91 50.20 -38.29 -122.66
CA CYS A 91 50.25 -39.47 -121.79
C CYS A 91 49.86 -39.07 -120.36
N THR A 92 49.11 -39.93 -119.67
CA THR A 92 48.62 -39.68 -118.30
C THR A 92 49.07 -40.77 -117.33
N ASP A 93 49.36 -40.37 -116.09
CA ASP A 93 49.59 -41.24 -114.93
C ASP A 93 48.84 -40.67 -113.72
N SER A 94 48.41 -41.52 -112.78
CA SER A 94 47.59 -41.09 -111.64
C SER A 94 47.81 -41.91 -110.37
N SER A 95 47.76 -41.25 -109.20
CA SER A 95 47.91 -41.86 -107.87
C SER A 95 46.86 -41.33 -106.89
N THR A 96 46.35 -42.20 -106.00
CA THR A 96 45.27 -41.87 -105.05
C THR A 96 45.77 -41.83 -103.61
N VAL A 97 45.57 -40.70 -102.94
CA VAL A 97 45.78 -40.51 -101.49
C VAL A 97 44.46 -40.76 -100.76
N THR A 98 44.51 -41.54 -99.68
CA THR A 98 43.35 -41.82 -98.82
C THR A 98 43.47 -41.08 -97.50
N ILE A 99 42.45 -40.33 -97.11
CA ILE A 99 42.33 -39.60 -95.85
C ILE A 99 41.17 -40.17 -95.03
N ALA A 100 41.43 -40.61 -93.81
CA ALA A 100 40.40 -41.09 -92.89
C ALA A 100 40.20 -40.10 -91.72
N ILE A 101 38.95 -39.72 -91.48
CA ILE A 101 38.52 -38.99 -90.28
C ILE A 101 37.88 -39.98 -89.32
N VAL A 102 38.35 -40.04 -88.07
CA VAL A 102 37.86 -40.95 -87.02
C VAL A 102 37.31 -40.19 -85.82
N GLU A 103 36.36 -40.81 -85.12
CA GLU A 103 35.75 -40.29 -83.89
C GLU A 103 36.80 -40.16 -82.77
N ALA A 104 36.73 -39.09 -81.98
CA ALA A 104 37.59 -38.88 -80.82
C ALA A 104 36.81 -39.11 -79.52
N PRO A 105 37.43 -39.67 -78.46
CA PRO A 105 36.79 -39.74 -77.15
C PRO A 105 36.49 -38.34 -76.58
N GLU A 106 35.49 -38.19 -75.71
CA GLU A 106 35.14 -36.91 -75.06
C GLU A 106 35.06 -37.05 -73.52
N SER A 107 35.93 -36.34 -72.80
CA SER A 107 36.00 -36.32 -71.33
C SER A 107 35.02 -35.32 -70.70
N GLY A 108 34.37 -34.46 -71.50
CA GLY A 108 33.29 -33.56 -71.10
C GLY A 108 33.76 -32.19 -70.57
N THR A 109 32.86 -31.48 -69.89
CA THR A 109 33.17 -30.18 -69.25
C THR A 109 32.82 -30.21 -67.77
N ALA A 110 33.71 -29.70 -66.92
CA ALA A 110 33.50 -29.61 -65.47
C ALA A 110 32.45 -28.56 -65.08
N ASN A 111 31.50 -28.97 -64.24
CA ASN A 111 30.54 -28.09 -63.56
C ASN A 111 31.19 -27.33 -62.40
N THR A 112 30.45 -26.38 -61.83
CA THR A 112 30.91 -25.66 -60.62
C THR A 112 31.07 -26.62 -59.44
N PRO A 113 32.14 -26.46 -58.62
CA PRO A 113 32.35 -27.30 -57.45
C PRO A 113 31.17 -27.30 -56.49
N VAL A 114 30.86 -28.47 -55.92
CA VAL A 114 29.91 -28.61 -54.82
C VAL A 114 30.64 -28.46 -53.49
N GLU A 115 29.98 -27.83 -52.51
CA GLU A 115 30.54 -27.60 -51.17
C GLU A 115 29.72 -28.30 -50.09
N PHE A 116 30.39 -28.92 -49.13
CA PHE A 116 29.78 -29.53 -47.94
C PHE A 116 30.52 -29.11 -46.68
N CYS A 117 29.84 -29.10 -45.53
CA CYS A 117 30.51 -28.95 -44.24
C CYS A 117 31.07 -30.30 -43.79
N GLU A 118 32.22 -30.28 -43.11
CA GLU A 118 32.83 -31.44 -42.48
C GLU A 118 31.78 -32.22 -41.66
N GLY A 119 31.75 -33.55 -41.84
CA GLY A 119 30.79 -34.45 -41.17
C GLY A 119 29.36 -34.45 -41.69
N THR A 120 28.97 -33.50 -42.56
CA THR A 120 27.64 -33.44 -43.19
C THR A 120 27.62 -33.95 -44.63
N ALA A 121 28.81 -34.14 -45.22
CA ALA A 121 28.96 -34.61 -46.58
C ALA A 121 28.42 -36.05 -46.75
N PRO A 122 27.78 -36.37 -47.88
CA PRO A 122 27.17 -37.68 -48.11
C PRO A 122 28.24 -38.77 -48.20
N SER A 123 27.92 -39.98 -47.71
CA SER A 123 28.82 -41.14 -47.79
C SER A 123 28.95 -41.74 -49.20
N THR A 124 28.16 -41.26 -50.16
CA THR A 124 28.26 -41.62 -51.57
C THR A 124 27.88 -40.40 -52.41
N TYR A 125 28.81 -39.91 -53.23
CA TYR A 125 28.58 -38.84 -54.20
C TYR A 125 29.03 -39.29 -55.59
N ASN A 126 28.20 -39.10 -56.62
CA ASN A 126 28.52 -39.51 -57.99
C ASN A 126 29.27 -38.37 -58.71
N LEU A 127 30.49 -38.65 -59.20
CA LEU A 127 31.32 -37.64 -59.86
C LEU A 127 30.78 -37.20 -61.22
N PHE A 128 29.97 -38.02 -61.90
CA PHE A 128 29.32 -37.62 -63.14
C PHE A 128 28.29 -36.49 -62.94
N ASP A 129 27.78 -36.27 -61.72
CA ASP A 129 26.93 -35.11 -61.42
C ASP A 129 27.69 -33.77 -61.54
N LEU A 130 29.04 -33.82 -61.61
CA LEU A 130 29.93 -32.67 -61.80
C LEU A 130 30.48 -32.55 -63.23
N LEU A 131 30.02 -33.37 -64.18
CA LEU A 131 30.39 -33.29 -65.59
C LEU A 131 29.16 -33.07 -66.48
N GLU A 132 29.39 -32.49 -67.65
CA GLU A 132 28.43 -32.48 -68.75
C GLU A 132 29.11 -32.82 -70.09
N GLY A 133 28.48 -33.66 -70.91
CA GLY A 133 28.87 -33.93 -72.29
C GLY A 133 29.91 -35.05 -72.48
N GLU A 134 30.20 -35.80 -71.43
CA GLU A 134 31.24 -36.84 -71.36
C GLU A 134 30.78 -38.21 -71.91
N ASP A 135 31.74 -38.98 -72.41
CA ASP A 135 31.60 -40.41 -72.67
C ASP A 135 31.73 -41.21 -71.37
N GLN A 136 30.70 -41.95 -70.99
CA GLN A 136 30.66 -42.69 -69.71
C GLN A 136 31.65 -43.87 -69.63
N ALA A 137 32.35 -44.20 -70.72
CA ALA A 137 33.31 -45.30 -70.80
C ALA A 137 34.75 -44.80 -70.51
N GLY A 138 34.98 -44.29 -69.30
CA GLY A 138 36.29 -43.79 -68.87
C GLY A 138 36.67 -44.25 -67.45
N THR A 139 37.80 -43.74 -66.96
CA THR A 139 38.30 -44.01 -65.61
C THR A 139 38.47 -42.72 -64.83
N TRP A 140 38.15 -42.78 -63.53
CA TRP A 140 38.39 -41.70 -62.60
C TRP A 140 39.70 -41.91 -61.85
N SER A 141 40.49 -40.85 -61.69
CA SER A 141 41.63 -40.79 -60.78
C SER A 141 41.37 -39.79 -59.64
N ASP A 142 41.85 -40.16 -58.46
CA ASP A 142 41.88 -39.30 -57.28
C ASP A 142 43.23 -38.58 -57.24
N ASP A 143 43.22 -37.29 -57.59
CA ASP A 143 44.43 -36.50 -57.78
C ASP A 143 45.10 -36.14 -56.45
N ASP A 144 44.30 -36.09 -55.39
CA ASP A 144 44.73 -35.77 -54.03
C ASP A 144 45.03 -37.01 -53.18
N ALA A 145 44.88 -38.21 -53.77
CA ALA A 145 45.05 -39.50 -53.10
C ALA A 145 44.25 -39.61 -51.79
N SER A 146 43.03 -39.05 -51.79
CA SER A 146 42.11 -39.07 -50.66
C SER A 146 41.73 -40.50 -50.22
N GLY A 147 41.76 -41.46 -51.15
CA GLY A 147 41.39 -42.85 -50.92
C GLY A 147 39.88 -43.08 -50.81
N ALA A 148 39.08 -42.04 -51.08
CA ALA A 148 37.62 -42.06 -51.00
C ALA A 148 36.95 -42.50 -52.31
N LEU A 149 37.69 -42.55 -53.43
CA LEU A 149 37.17 -42.92 -54.74
C LEU A 149 36.98 -44.44 -54.87
N THR A 150 35.77 -44.84 -55.24
CA THR A 150 35.42 -46.23 -55.62
C THR A 150 34.61 -46.20 -56.92
N GLY A 151 35.27 -46.52 -58.04
CA GLY A 151 34.65 -46.43 -59.36
C GLY A 151 34.41 -44.98 -59.76
N ASP A 152 33.14 -44.61 -59.95
CA ASP A 152 32.62 -43.28 -60.27
C ASP A 152 32.03 -42.54 -59.05
N THR A 153 32.11 -43.15 -57.86
CA THR A 153 31.56 -42.59 -56.62
C THR A 153 32.63 -42.31 -55.58
N VAL A 154 32.42 -41.28 -54.77
CA VAL A 154 33.32 -40.86 -53.69
C VAL A 154 32.58 -40.88 -52.35
N ASP A 155 33.20 -41.45 -51.31
CA ASP A 155 32.74 -41.32 -49.92
C ASP A 155 33.30 -40.03 -49.30
N LEU A 156 32.46 -38.99 -49.23
CA LEU A 156 32.86 -37.69 -48.71
C LEU A 156 32.76 -37.61 -47.18
N SER A 157 32.13 -38.59 -46.53
CA SER A 157 31.78 -38.50 -45.10
C SER A 157 32.98 -38.59 -44.16
N SER A 158 34.10 -39.15 -44.64
CA SER A 158 35.34 -39.30 -43.88
C SER A 158 36.45 -38.32 -44.29
N LEU A 159 36.16 -37.37 -45.17
CA LEU A 159 37.15 -36.43 -45.68
C LEU A 159 37.33 -35.23 -44.74
N SER A 160 38.59 -34.83 -44.55
CA SER A 160 38.96 -33.64 -43.79
C SER A 160 38.70 -32.36 -44.59
N PRO A 161 38.64 -31.18 -43.96
CA PRO A 161 38.47 -29.92 -44.68
C PRO A 161 39.57 -29.65 -45.71
N ALA A 162 39.21 -29.68 -46.99
CA ALA A 162 40.10 -29.43 -48.13
C ALA A 162 39.27 -29.31 -49.43
N THR A 163 39.92 -28.91 -50.51
CA THR A 163 39.40 -29.10 -51.87
C THR A 163 40.00 -30.39 -52.43
N TYR A 164 39.12 -31.30 -52.86
CA TYR A 164 39.48 -32.58 -53.45
C TYR A 164 39.17 -32.56 -54.94
N ASN A 165 40.14 -32.98 -55.75
CA ASN A 165 40.10 -32.97 -57.19
C ASN A 165 40.11 -34.40 -57.73
N PHE A 166 39.23 -34.64 -58.70
CA PHE A 166 39.09 -35.93 -59.37
C PHE A 166 39.16 -35.70 -60.87
N THR A 167 40.01 -36.47 -61.55
CA THR A 167 40.21 -36.35 -62.98
C THR A 167 39.57 -37.53 -63.72
N PHE A 168 38.76 -37.23 -64.73
CA PHE A 168 38.17 -38.20 -65.63
C PHE A 168 39.00 -38.32 -66.91
N ASP A 169 39.27 -39.55 -67.32
CA ASP A 169 40.10 -39.91 -68.47
C ASP A 169 39.39 -40.98 -69.31
N VAL A 170 39.25 -40.74 -70.60
CA VAL A 170 38.66 -41.68 -71.55
C VAL A 170 39.75 -42.22 -72.46
N ASP A 171 39.96 -43.54 -72.45
CA ASP A 171 41.03 -44.20 -73.22
C ASP A 171 41.00 -43.81 -74.70
N ALA A 172 42.15 -43.39 -75.23
CA ALA A 172 42.32 -43.01 -76.63
C ALA A 172 41.83 -44.09 -77.63
N ILE A 173 41.10 -43.66 -78.67
CA ILE A 173 40.67 -44.51 -79.79
C ILE A 173 41.69 -44.39 -80.92
N GLY A 174 42.60 -45.37 -81.01
CA GLY A 174 43.65 -45.37 -82.03
C GLY A 174 44.74 -44.33 -81.71
N SER A 175 44.81 -43.25 -82.48
CA SER A 175 45.69 -42.09 -82.20
C SER A 175 44.93 -40.88 -81.65
N CYS A 176 43.61 -41.00 -81.48
CA CYS A 176 42.75 -39.91 -81.03
C CYS A 176 42.59 -39.98 -79.53
N ASP A 177 43.03 -38.91 -78.89
CA ASP A 177 43.06 -38.72 -77.45
C ASP A 177 42.33 -37.42 -77.14
N ASP A 178 41.89 -37.28 -75.90
CA ASP A 178 41.20 -36.08 -75.42
C ASP A 178 41.88 -35.52 -74.17
N VAL A 179 41.56 -34.29 -73.81
CA VAL A 179 42.14 -33.65 -72.63
C VAL A 179 41.37 -34.11 -71.39
N ASN A 180 42.07 -34.69 -70.43
CA ASN A 180 41.49 -35.11 -69.16
C ASN A 180 40.81 -33.92 -68.46
N VAL A 181 39.66 -34.18 -67.82
CA VAL A 181 38.84 -33.15 -67.17
C VAL A 181 38.85 -33.35 -65.67
N THR A 182 39.20 -32.29 -64.93
CA THR A 182 39.22 -32.30 -63.47
C THR A 182 37.97 -31.62 -62.90
N VAL A 183 37.26 -32.31 -62.01
CA VAL A 183 36.19 -31.75 -61.17
C VAL A 183 36.66 -31.60 -59.74
N SER A 184 36.07 -30.65 -58.99
CA SER A 184 36.46 -30.39 -57.60
C SER A 184 35.27 -30.46 -56.65
N ILE A 185 35.52 -30.94 -55.43
CA ILE A 185 34.59 -30.96 -54.29
C ILE A 185 35.26 -30.25 -53.11
N VAL A 186 34.54 -29.37 -52.41
CA VAL A 186 35.09 -28.64 -51.26
C VAL A 186 34.44 -29.13 -49.96
N ILE A 187 35.26 -29.51 -48.99
CA ILE A 187 34.84 -29.78 -47.61
C ILE A 187 35.26 -28.58 -46.75
N ASN A 188 34.29 -27.83 -46.25
CA ASN A 188 34.49 -26.66 -45.40
C ASN A 188 34.61 -27.09 -43.92
N PRO A 189 35.51 -26.48 -43.13
CA PRO A 189 35.65 -26.81 -41.70
C PRO A 189 34.40 -26.38 -40.91
N LEU A 190 34.09 -27.09 -39.82
CA LEU A 190 33.11 -26.63 -38.84
C LEU A 190 33.69 -25.46 -38.01
N PRO A 191 32.85 -24.50 -37.56
CA PRO A 191 33.24 -23.62 -36.46
C PRO A 191 33.41 -24.43 -35.15
N ASN A 192 34.10 -23.87 -34.16
CA ASN A 192 34.26 -24.50 -32.85
C ASN A 192 33.25 -23.95 -31.84
N ALA A 193 32.27 -24.74 -31.39
CA ALA A 193 31.31 -24.31 -30.36
C ALA A 193 31.87 -24.33 -28.92
N GLY A 194 33.13 -24.74 -28.72
CA GLY A 194 33.80 -24.82 -27.43
C GLY A 194 33.48 -26.09 -26.66
N THR A 195 34.26 -26.38 -25.61
CA THR A 195 34.02 -27.52 -24.71
C THR A 195 33.24 -27.06 -23.47
N PRO A 196 32.05 -27.62 -23.18
CA PRO A 196 31.25 -27.20 -22.04
C PRO A 196 31.77 -27.74 -20.71
N THR A 197 31.72 -26.88 -19.70
CA THR A 197 31.96 -27.22 -18.29
C THR A 197 30.63 -27.15 -17.54
N PRO A 198 30.12 -28.27 -16.98
CA PRO A 198 28.88 -28.24 -16.21
C PRO A 198 29.02 -27.43 -14.91
N GLY A 199 27.97 -26.68 -14.57
CA GLY A 199 27.85 -25.95 -13.30
C GLY A 199 26.89 -26.64 -12.34
N THR A 200 27.19 -26.62 -11.03
CA THR A 200 26.27 -27.06 -9.97
C THR A 200 26.26 -26.02 -8.87
N PHE A 201 25.06 -25.60 -8.47
CA PHE A 201 24.86 -24.52 -7.50
C PHE A 201 23.83 -24.94 -6.46
N CYS A 202 24.05 -24.51 -5.23
CA CYS A 202 23.14 -24.71 -4.11
C CYS A 202 22.05 -23.64 -4.16
N GLU A 203 20.82 -24.00 -3.83
CA GLU A 203 19.68 -23.08 -3.90
C GLU A 203 19.82 -21.84 -3.00
N ASN A 204 20.59 -21.94 -1.92
CA ASN A 204 20.90 -20.85 -1.01
C ASN A 204 22.03 -19.92 -1.51
N GLU A 205 22.72 -20.27 -2.60
CA GLU A 205 23.83 -19.49 -3.18
C GLU A 205 23.51 -18.92 -4.58
N LEU A 206 22.26 -18.99 -5.05
CA LEU A 206 21.90 -18.56 -6.41
C LEU A 206 22.14 -17.06 -6.64
N ALA A 207 21.84 -16.23 -5.64
CA ALA A 207 21.98 -14.78 -5.75
C ALA A 207 23.45 -14.32 -5.78
N SER A 208 24.35 -15.01 -5.08
CA SER A 208 25.78 -14.67 -5.08
C SER A 208 26.47 -15.09 -6.38
N ASN A 209 25.90 -16.07 -7.09
CA ASN A 209 26.40 -16.60 -8.36
C ASN A 209 25.64 -16.07 -9.59
N SER A 210 24.66 -15.17 -9.43
CA SER A 210 23.86 -14.56 -10.51
C SER A 210 24.26 -13.09 -10.79
N PRO A 211 24.35 -12.66 -12.07
CA PRO A 211 24.23 -13.46 -13.28
C PRO A 211 25.48 -14.32 -13.53
N LEU A 212 25.26 -15.57 -13.94
CA LEU A 212 26.32 -16.46 -14.41
C LEU A 212 26.54 -16.22 -15.89
N ASN A 213 27.74 -15.76 -16.27
CA ASN A 213 28.11 -15.67 -17.67
C ASN A 213 28.37 -17.08 -18.22
N LEU A 214 27.52 -17.56 -19.13
CA LEU A 214 27.62 -18.89 -19.73
C LEU A 214 28.81 -19.02 -20.67
N LEU A 215 29.33 -17.92 -21.22
CA LEU A 215 30.54 -17.96 -22.03
C LEU A 215 31.75 -18.43 -21.20
N ASP A 216 31.78 -18.10 -19.91
CA ASP A 216 32.83 -18.57 -18.98
C ASP A 216 32.71 -20.09 -18.68
N GLN A 217 31.59 -20.73 -19.04
CA GLN A 217 31.38 -22.18 -18.95
C GLN A 217 31.77 -22.91 -20.23
N LEU A 218 32.27 -22.20 -21.24
CA LEU A 218 32.87 -22.77 -22.45
C LEU A 218 34.38 -22.53 -22.46
N SER A 219 35.07 -23.35 -23.25
CA SER A 219 36.48 -23.12 -23.55
C SER A 219 36.83 -23.46 -24.99
N GLY A 220 37.53 -22.54 -25.66
CA GLY A 220 38.03 -22.71 -27.03
C GLY A 220 37.01 -22.41 -28.12
N GLU A 221 35.88 -21.82 -27.76
CA GLU A 221 34.79 -21.42 -28.64
C GLU A 221 35.16 -20.28 -29.62
N ASP A 222 34.57 -20.32 -30.80
CA ASP A 222 34.63 -19.23 -31.77
C ASP A 222 33.62 -18.12 -31.39
N ALA A 223 34.02 -16.86 -31.59
CA ALA A 223 33.22 -15.69 -31.22
C ALA A 223 32.03 -15.45 -32.17
N GLY A 224 30.93 -14.91 -31.62
CA GLY A 224 29.75 -14.49 -32.40
C GLY A 224 28.65 -15.54 -32.56
N GLY A 225 28.70 -16.62 -31.77
CA GLY A 225 27.59 -17.55 -31.62
C GLY A 225 26.47 -16.99 -30.74
N THR A 226 25.39 -17.75 -30.61
CA THR A 226 24.18 -17.37 -29.87
C THR A 226 23.77 -18.48 -28.92
N TRP A 227 23.31 -18.10 -27.73
CA TRP A 227 22.75 -19.03 -26.75
C TRP A 227 21.26 -19.28 -26.95
N SER A 228 20.84 -20.49 -26.62
CA SER A 228 19.44 -20.91 -26.52
C SER A 228 19.19 -21.60 -25.18
N ASP A 229 18.02 -21.32 -24.61
CA ASP A 229 17.53 -21.96 -23.38
C ASP A 229 16.67 -23.18 -23.77
N ASP A 230 17.25 -24.37 -23.65
CA ASP A 230 16.63 -25.62 -24.13
C ASP A 230 15.42 -26.02 -23.27
N ASN A 231 15.40 -25.54 -22.02
CA ASN A 231 14.36 -25.84 -21.05
C ASN A 231 13.26 -24.76 -21.01
N ALA A 232 13.41 -23.68 -21.77
CA ALA A 232 12.53 -22.52 -21.76
C ALA A 232 12.29 -21.96 -20.35
N SER A 233 13.35 -21.94 -19.53
CA SER A 233 13.33 -21.41 -18.17
C SER A 233 13.03 -19.91 -18.12
N GLY A 234 13.41 -19.17 -19.17
CA GLY A 234 13.29 -17.71 -19.23
C GLY A 234 14.36 -16.97 -18.44
N ALA A 235 15.35 -17.70 -17.91
CA ALA A 235 16.44 -17.16 -17.10
C ALA A 235 17.60 -16.56 -17.92
N LEU A 236 17.63 -16.79 -19.24
CA LEU A 236 18.75 -16.40 -20.11
C LEU A 236 18.51 -15.05 -20.81
N SER A 237 19.49 -14.14 -20.72
CA SER A 237 19.48 -12.86 -21.44
C SER A 237 20.84 -12.60 -22.10
N GLY A 238 20.96 -12.91 -23.39
CA GLY A 238 22.25 -12.88 -24.08
C GLY A 238 23.13 -14.04 -23.59
N ASP A 239 24.29 -13.73 -23.01
CA ASP A 239 25.23 -14.71 -22.45
C ASP A 239 25.07 -14.85 -20.91
N ASP A 240 24.32 -13.95 -20.29
CA ASP A 240 24.10 -13.90 -18.84
C ASP A 240 22.88 -14.75 -18.44
N LEU A 241 23.11 -15.72 -17.57
CA LEU A 241 22.09 -16.57 -16.97
C LEU A 241 21.74 -16.10 -15.56
N ASP A 242 20.47 -15.75 -15.32
CA ASP A 242 19.97 -15.45 -13.98
C ASP A 242 19.65 -16.74 -13.22
N LEU A 243 20.59 -17.19 -12.37
CA LEU A 243 20.40 -18.39 -11.56
C LEU A 243 19.22 -18.26 -10.58
N THR A 244 18.83 -17.05 -10.16
CA THR A 244 17.73 -16.84 -9.21
C THR A 244 16.35 -17.07 -9.83
N ALA A 245 16.27 -17.14 -11.17
CA ALA A 245 15.06 -17.49 -11.90
C ALA A 245 14.88 -19.02 -12.07
N LEU A 246 15.86 -19.82 -11.62
CA LEU A 246 15.83 -21.28 -11.70
C LEU A 246 15.41 -21.89 -10.35
N SER A 247 14.55 -22.91 -10.40
CA SER A 247 14.22 -23.75 -9.23
C SER A 247 15.18 -24.94 -9.14
N ILE A 248 15.14 -25.72 -8.05
CA ILE A 248 15.86 -26.99 -7.96
C ILE A 248 15.56 -27.85 -9.20
N GLY A 249 16.61 -28.32 -9.87
CA GLY A 249 16.48 -29.01 -11.14
C GLY A 249 17.74 -28.95 -12.01
N THR A 250 17.64 -29.47 -13.22
CA THR A 250 18.73 -29.47 -14.19
C THR A 250 18.28 -28.78 -15.48
N TYR A 251 19.09 -27.83 -15.95
CA TYR A 251 18.82 -26.95 -17.07
C TYR A 251 19.96 -27.01 -18.08
N ASN A 252 19.63 -27.01 -19.36
CA ASN A 252 20.55 -27.09 -20.48
C ASN A 252 20.47 -25.80 -21.29
N PHE A 253 21.64 -25.27 -21.63
CA PHE A 253 21.79 -24.08 -22.45
C PHE A 253 22.73 -24.40 -23.61
N THR A 254 22.27 -24.18 -24.84
CA THR A 254 23.04 -24.55 -26.03
C THR A 254 23.58 -23.32 -26.74
N TYR A 255 24.91 -23.24 -26.86
CA TYR A 255 25.62 -22.25 -27.66
C TYR A 255 25.78 -22.76 -29.09
N THR A 256 25.32 -21.99 -30.07
CA THR A 256 25.42 -22.32 -31.50
C THR A 256 26.22 -21.26 -32.23
N VAL A 257 27.24 -21.67 -32.98
CA VAL A 257 28.06 -20.78 -33.82
C VAL A 257 27.97 -21.19 -35.28
N THR A 258 27.86 -20.21 -36.17
CA THR A 258 27.80 -20.40 -37.62
C THR A 258 28.96 -19.65 -38.28
N ASN A 259 29.78 -20.35 -39.05
CA ASN A 259 30.89 -19.69 -39.77
C ASN A 259 30.43 -19.06 -41.09
N SER A 260 31.36 -18.40 -41.79
CA SER A 260 31.12 -17.73 -43.08
C SER A 260 30.70 -18.67 -44.21
N PHE A 261 30.90 -19.98 -44.06
CA PHE A 261 30.51 -21.01 -45.04
C PHE A 261 29.12 -21.60 -44.73
N SER A 262 28.38 -20.99 -43.78
CA SER A 262 27.08 -21.48 -43.28
C SER A 262 27.15 -22.84 -42.59
N CYS A 263 28.35 -23.29 -42.18
CA CYS A 263 28.51 -24.46 -41.34
C CYS A 263 28.23 -24.10 -39.88
N THR A 264 27.47 -24.95 -39.19
CA THR A 264 27.04 -24.74 -37.80
C THR A 264 27.62 -25.81 -36.89
N ASP A 265 28.08 -25.40 -35.72
CA ASP A 265 28.43 -26.30 -34.62
C ASP A 265 27.76 -25.82 -33.33
N SER A 266 27.53 -26.73 -32.39
CA SER A 266 26.83 -26.41 -31.13
C SER A 266 27.33 -27.21 -29.94
N SER A 267 27.39 -26.58 -28.77
CA SER A 267 27.76 -27.20 -27.50
C SER A 267 26.75 -26.83 -26.41
N THR A 268 26.43 -27.79 -25.54
CA THR A 268 25.44 -27.62 -24.46
C THR A 268 26.12 -27.57 -23.10
N VAL A 269 25.90 -26.49 -22.35
CA VAL A 269 26.26 -26.35 -20.94
C VAL A 269 25.08 -26.78 -20.08
N THR A 270 25.34 -27.65 -19.10
CA THR A 270 24.34 -28.11 -18.12
C THR A 270 24.56 -27.42 -16.79
N ILE A 271 23.51 -26.81 -16.25
CA ILE A 271 23.46 -26.16 -14.93
C ILE A 271 22.50 -26.95 -14.04
N ALA A 272 22.98 -27.42 -12.89
CA ALA A 272 22.15 -28.07 -11.88
C ALA A 272 21.98 -27.18 -10.66
N ILE A 273 20.73 -26.94 -10.26
CA ILE A 273 20.39 -26.37 -8.96
C ILE A 273 20.01 -27.51 -8.03
N VAL A 274 20.72 -27.65 -6.92
CA VAL A 274 20.48 -28.71 -5.93
C VAL A 274 20.03 -28.11 -4.60
N GLU A 275 19.24 -28.88 -3.86
CA GLU A 275 18.84 -28.57 -2.49
C GLU A 275 20.09 -28.45 -1.60
N ALA A 276 20.15 -27.41 -0.77
CA ALA A 276 21.23 -27.24 0.19
C ALA A 276 20.87 -27.95 1.49
N PRO A 277 21.82 -28.60 2.20
CA PRO A 277 21.56 -29.06 3.56
C PRO A 277 21.14 -27.91 4.48
N GLU A 278 20.20 -28.13 5.39
CA GLU A 278 19.77 -27.12 6.37
C GLU A 278 19.89 -27.64 7.81
N SER A 279 20.83 -27.12 8.60
CA SER A 279 20.99 -27.40 10.04
C SER A 279 19.96 -26.65 10.89
N GLY A 280 19.12 -25.83 10.26
CA GLY A 280 18.03 -25.07 10.86
C GLY A 280 18.46 -23.79 11.58
N THR A 281 17.55 -23.25 12.38
CA THR A 281 17.81 -22.08 13.24
C THR A 281 17.63 -22.45 14.71
N ALA A 282 18.61 -22.10 15.55
CA ALA A 282 18.53 -22.32 16.99
C ALA A 282 17.46 -21.46 17.65
N ASN A 283 16.54 -22.11 18.35
CA ASN A 283 15.61 -21.48 19.28
C ASN A 283 16.30 -21.03 20.58
N ALA A 284 15.54 -20.29 21.40
CA ALA A 284 16.02 -19.90 22.73
C ALA A 284 16.38 -21.13 23.59
N PRO A 285 17.43 -21.06 24.42
CA PRO A 285 17.84 -22.19 25.25
C PRO A 285 16.72 -22.77 26.11
N ALA A 286 16.63 -24.09 26.19
CA ALA A 286 15.69 -24.75 27.10
C ALA A 286 16.10 -24.44 28.56
N GLN A 287 15.26 -23.69 29.28
CA GLN A 287 15.44 -23.39 30.70
C GLN A 287 14.67 -24.42 31.54
N LEU A 288 15.41 -25.21 32.32
CA LEU A 288 14.85 -26.28 33.15
C LEU A 288 15.29 -26.11 34.60
N CYS A 289 14.37 -26.40 35.51
CA CYS A 289 14.65 -26.39 36.94
C CYS A 289 15.02 -27.79 37.39
N LEU A 290 16.15 -27.95 38.08
CA LEU A 290 16.65 -29.25 38.53
C LEU A 290 15.59 -30.04 39.32
N ALA A 291 14.79 -29.35 40.14
CA ALA A 291 13.74 -29.94 40.95
C ALA A 291 12.55 -30.51 40.17
N ALA A 292 12.33 -30.04 38.93
CA ALA A 292 11.27 -30.52 38.05
C ALA A 292 11.71 -31.73 37.21
N ILE A 293 13.02 -32.03 37.16
CA ILE A 293 13.55 -33.14 36.37
C ILE A 293 13.23 -34.46 37.08
N THR A 294 12.55 -35.36 36.37
CA THR A 294 12.22 -36.70 36.87
C THR A 294 13.18 -37.74 36.30
N SER A 295 13.35 -38.86 37.03
CA SER A 295 14.25 -39.92 36.56
C SER A 295 13.77 -40.52 35.24
N GLY A 296 14.68 -40.66 34.28
CA GLY A 296 14.42 -41.12 32.91
C GLY A 296 13.84 -40.05 31.99
N GLN A 297 13.74 -38.80 32.42
CA GLN A 297 13.25 -37.71 31.57
C GLN A 297 14.28 -37.38 30.48
N THR A 298 13.80 -37.33 29.24
CA THR A 298 14.60 -36.96 28.08
C THR A 298 14.12 -35.65 27.46
N PHE A 299 15.01 -34.98 26.73
CA PHE A 299 14.72 -33.80 25.94
C PHE A 299 15.16 -34.04 24.49
N ASP A 300 14.27 -33.80 23.53
CA ASP A 300 14.58 -33.93 22.10
C ASP A 300 15.20 -32.60 21.62
N LEU A 301 16.42 -32.65 21.11
CA LEU A 301 17.12 -31.44 20.66
C LEU A 301 16.50 -30.79 19.42
N PHE A 302 15.72 -31.53 18.62
CA PHE A 302 14.97 -30.94 17.51
C PHE A 302 13.87 -29.99 18.00
N ASP A 303 13.39 -30.12 19.25
CA ASP A 303 12.46 -29.13 19.83
C ASP A 303 13.11 -27.74 20.02
N LEU A 304 14.43 -27.64 19.85
CA LEU A 304 15.20 -26.38 19.90
C LEU A 304 15.67 -25.90 18.53
N LEU A 305 15.22 -26.52 17.44
CA LEU A 305 15.48 -26.08 16.07
C LEU A 305 14.16 -25.78 15.35
N GLU A 306 14.25 -24.94 14.34
CA GLU A 306 13.22 -24.74 13.33
C GLU A 306 13.87 -24.82 11.94
N ASP A 307 13.11 -25.31 10.96
CA ASP A 307 13.50 -25.41 9.54
C ASP A 307 14.79 -26.22 9.31
N GLU A 308 14.96 -27.33 10.03
CA GLU A 308 16.10 -28.24 9.90
C GLU A 308 15.81 -29.52 9.11
N ASP A 309 16.84 -30.01 8.41
CA ASP A 309 16.92 -31.36 7.88
C ASP A 309 17.21 -32.36 8.99
N GLN A 310 16.29 -33.30 9.22
CA GLN A 310 16.45 -34.29 10.29
C GLN A 310 17.55 -35.34 10.03
N LEU A 311 18.15 -35.33 8.84
CA LEU A 311 19.22 -36.26 8.45
C LEU A 311 20.60 -35.65 8.74
N GLY A 312 20.92 -35.47 10.02
CA GLY A 312 22.21 -34.97 10.49
C GLY A 312 22.73 -35.71 11.72
N THR A 313 23.82 -35.20 12.29
CA THR A 313 24.44 -35.72 13.51
C THR A 313 24.50 -34.66 14.60
N TRP A 314 24.21 -35.09 15.83
CA TRP A 314 24.32 -34.25 17.01
C TRP A 314 25.63 -34.55 17.75
N ASN A 315 26.33 -33.49 18.14
CA ASN A 315 27.54 -33.54 18.96
C ASN A 315 27.29 -32.90 20.33
N ASP A 316 27.80 -33.54 21.38
CA ASP A 316 27.78 -33.04 22.76
C ASP A 316 29.07 -32.24 23.02
N ASP A 317 28.97 -30.91 22.93
CA ASP A 317 30.13 -30.02 22.97
C ASP A 317 30.77 -29.97 24.36
N ASP A 318 29.96 -30.19 25.40
CA ASP A 318 30.38 -30.19 26.79
C ASP A 318 30.80 -31.59 27.28
N THR A 319 30.72 -32.61 26.42
CA THR A 319 31.03 -34.01 26.74
C THR A 319 30.28 -34.53 27.97
N SER A 320 29.04 -34.08 28.14
CA SER A 320 28.17 -34.44 29.27
C SER A 320 27.92 -35.95 29.36
N GLY A 321 27.94 -36.64 28.21
CA GLY A 321 27.64 -38.06 28.10
C GLY A 321 26.14 -38.38 28.22
N ALA A 322 25.28 -37.34 28.23
CA ALA A 322 23.84 -37.47 28.32
C ALA A 322 23.13 -37.61 26.96
N LEU A 323 23.83 -37.34 25.86
CA LEU A 323 23.30 -37.39 24.50
C LEU A 323 23.25 -38.83 23.94
N THR A 324 22.12 -39.22 23.35
CA THR A 324 21.98 -40.45 22.55
C THR A 324 21.12 -40.16 21.32
N GLY A 325 21.74 -40.15 20.13
CA GLY A 325 21.07 -39.64 18.93
C GLY A 325 20.80 -38.14 19.08
N ASN A 326 19.53 -37.75 19.00
CA ASN A 326 19.01 -36.40 19.24
C ASN A 326 18.41 -36.20 20.65
N SER A 327 18.40 -37.24 21.48
CA SER A 327 17.75 -37.21 22.80
C SER A 327 18.78 -37.04 23.91
N VAL A 328 18.59 -36.04 24.77
CA VAL A 328 19.42 -35.77 25.96
C VAL A 328 18.72 -36.30 27.22
N ALA A 329 19.39 -37.16 27.98
CA ALA A 329 18.91 -37.61 29.29
C ALA A 329 19.11 -36.52 30.35
N LEU A 330 18.04 -35.81 30.69
CA LEU A 330 18.11 -34.63 31.59
C LEU A 330 18.50 -35.00 33.02
N ASP A 331 18.14 -36.20 33.49
CA ASP A 331 18.47 -36.67 34.84
C ASP A 331 19.94 -37.10 35.01
N ALA A 332 20.71 -37.14 33.92
CA ALA A 332 22.16 -37.30 33.94
C ALA A 332 22.90 -35.96 34.05
N LEU A 333 22.20 -34.82 33.92
CA LEU A 333 22.77 -33.48 33.95
C LEU A 333 22.63 -32.82 35.33
N GLY A 334 23.62 -32.03 35.71
CA GLY A 334 23.62 -31.20 36.92
C GLY A 334 23.23 -29.75 36.62
N VAL A 335 23.35 -28.86 37.60
CA VAL A 335 23.22 -27.41 37.36
C VAL A 335 24.32 -26.94 36.42
N GLY A 336 23.95 -26.25 35.35
CA GLY A 336 24.89 -25.79 34.32
C GLY A 336 24.22 -25.48 32.99
N THR A 337 25.04 -25.07 32.02
CA THR A 337 24.67 -24.90 30.62
C THR A 337 25.37 -25.97 29.80
N TYR A 338 24.62 -26.64 28.94
CA TYR A 338 25.07 -27.73 28.08
C TYR A 338 24.72 -27.39 26.63
N ASN A 339 25.70 -27.43 25.75
CA ASN A 339 25.60 -27.09 24.34
C ASN A 339 25.69 -28.34 23.49
N PHE A 340 24.87 -28.36 22.45
CA PHE A 340 24.80 -29.44 21.49
C PHE A 340 24.81 -28.84 20.10
N THR A 341 25.72 -29.31 19.25
CA THR A 341 25.85 -28.82 17.88
C THR A 341 25.28 -29.83 16.89
N PHE A 342 24.38 -29.37 16.03
CA PHE A 342 23.82 -30.13 14.92
C PHE A 342 24.58 -29.84 13.63
N ASP A 343 24.84 -30.90 12.88
CA ASP A 343 25.64 -30.90 11.65
C ASP A 343 24.94 -31.78 10.62
N VAL A 344 24.58 -31.21 9.47
CA VAL A 344 23.99 -31.94 8.35
C VAL A 344 25.08 -32.16 7.30
N ASP A 345 25.32 -33.42 6.92
CA ASP A 345 26.37 -33.76 5.97
C ASP A 345 26.19 -33.02 4.63
N ALA A 346 27.25 -32.39 4.14
CA ALA A 346 27.26 -31.70 2.85
C ALA A 346 26.79 -32.59 1.68
N ILE A 347 25.92 -32.03 0.82
CA ILE A 347 25.50 -32.66 -0.44
C ILE A 347 26.33 -32.06 -1.59
N GLY A 348 27.37 -32.79 -2.00
CA GLY A 348 28.29 -32.32 -3.04
C GLY A 348 29.16 -31.17 -2.54
N SER A 349 29.00 -29.98 -3.09
CA SER A 349 29.64 -28.73 -2.60
C SER A 349 28.74 -27.91 -1.69
N CYS A 350 27.47 -28.31 -1.53
CA CYS A 350 26.51 -27.63 -0.69
C CYS A 350 26.71 -28.07 0.75
N ASP A 351 27.17 -27.16 1.57
CA ASP A 351 27.43 -27.33 2.99
C ASP A 351 26.69 -26.24 3.74
N ASP A 352 26.38 -26.49 5.00
CA ASP A 352 25.67 -25.54 5.84
C ASP A 352 26.50 -25.17 7.07
N VAL A 353 26.11 -24.09 7.74
CA VAL A 353 26.73 -23.69 8.99
C VAL A 353 26.14 -24.51 10.13
N ASN A 354 27.00 -25.21 10.87
CA ASN A 354 26.59 -25.96 12.07
C ASN A 354 25.85 -25.06 13.07
N VAL A 355 24.81 -25.60 13.69
CA VAL A 355 23.95 -24.86 14.62
C VAL A 355 24.09 -25.42 16.02
N THR A 356 24.34 -24.55 17.00
CA THR A 356 24.43 -24.93 18.42
C THR A 356 23.17 -24.54 19.17
N VAL A 357 22.55 -25.50 19.85
CA VAL A 357 21.46 -25.28 20.81
C VAL A 357 21.95 -25.52 22.24
N SER A 358 21.28 -24.92 23.22
CA SER A 358 21.69 -25.04 24.62
C SER A 358 20.54 -25.47 25.54
N ILE A 359 20.86 -26.33 26.50
CA ILE A 359 20.01 -26.66 27.65
C ILE A 359 20.64 -26.05 28.90
N VAL A 360 19.86 -25.31 29.68
CA VAL A 360 20.29 -24.68 30.93
C VAL A 360 19.50 -25.27 32.09
N ILE A 361 20.21 -25.88 33.04
CA ILE A 361 19.64 -26.41 34.28
C ILE A 361 20.01 -25.50 35.43
N SER A 362 18.99 -24.97 36.11
CA SER A 362 19.12 -24.04 37.23
C SER A 362 18.53 -24.62 38.52
N GLU A 363 19.05 -24.16 39.66
CA GLU A 363 18.50 -24.45 40.99
C GLU A 363 18.41 -23.16 41.81
N THR A 364 17.30 -22.97 42.52
CA THR A 364 17.04 -21.79 43.35
C THR A 364 17.03 -22.19 44.83
N ALA A 365 17.81 -21.47 45.65
CA ALA A 365 17.81 -21.66 47.09
C ALA A 365 16.47 -21.24 47.73
N ALA A 366 16.09 -21.80 48.87
CA ALA A 366 14.91 -21.34 49.62
C ALA A 366 15.11 -19.93 50.20
N PRO A 367 14.04 -19.12 50.37
CA PRO A 367 14.13 -17.79 50.99
C PRO A 367 14.55 -17.89 52.46
N THR A 368 15.07 -16.81 53.04
CA THR A 368 15.48 -16.82 54.46
C THR A 368 14.41 -16.15 55.33
N ALA A 369 13.98 -16.78 56.41
CA ALA A 369 13.00 -16.20 57.34
C ALA A 369 13.32 -16.56 58.80
N ASN A 370 12.82 -15.77 59.74
CA ASN A 370 12.86 -16.15 61.15
C ASN A 370 11.95 -17.37 61.38
N ALA A 371 12.47 -18.40 62.05
CA ALA A 371 11.75 -19.66 62.29
C ALA A 371 10.43 -19.48 63.08
N THR A 372 10.30 -18.36 63.82
CA THR A 372 9.08 -17.97 64.54
C THR A 372 8.76 -16.50 64.31
N GLN A 373 7.50 -16.19 64.05
CA GLN A 373 7.00 -14.81 63.93
C GLN A 373 5.79 -14.63 64.85
N ALA A 374 5.74 -13.49 65.55
CA ALA A 374 4.74 -13.21 66.56
C ALA A 374 3.92 -11.96 66.22
N PHE A 375 2.61 -12.06 66.38
CA PHE A 375 1.65 -10.99 66.06
C PHE A 375 0.66 -10.79 67.21
N CYS A 376 -0.05 -9.65 67.20
CA CYS A 376 -1.05 -9.31 68.21
C CYS A 376 -2.45 -9.32 67.58
N ASP A 377 -3.41 -9.94 68.27
CA ASP A 377 -4.84 -10.14 67.93
C ASP A 377 -5.12 -10.95 66.65
N SER A 378 -4.60 -10.49 65.52
CA SER A 378 -4.75 -11.17 64.23
C SER A 378 -3.59 -10.83 63.31
N ALA A 379 -3.35 -11.69 62.33
CA ALA A 379 -2.39 -11.46 61.25
C ALA A 379 -2.83 -12.24 60.02
N THR A 380 -2.32 -11.85 58.86
CA THR A 380 -2.55 -12.47 57.55
C THR A 380 -1.23 -12.90 56.93
N VAL A 381 -1.28 -13.68 55.85
CA VAL A 381 -0.08 -14.11 55.12
C VAL A 381 0.77 -12.91 54.65
N ALA A 382 0.16 -11.76 54.37
CA ALA A 382 0.87 -10.52 54.04
C ALA A 382 1.78 -10.00 55.16
N ASP A 383 1.49 -10.34 56.42
CA ASP A 383 2.28 -9.92 57.59
C ASP A 383 3.51 -10.81 57.81
N LEU A 384 3.60 -11.96 57.14
CA LEU A 384 4.75 -12.85 57.21
C LEU A 384 5.94 -12.27 56.44
N VAL A 385 7.10 -12.24 57.10
CA VAL A 385 8.33 -11.69 56.51
C VAL A 385 9.30 -12.82 56.15
N ALA A 386 9.75 -12.85 54.89
CA ALA A 386 10.88 -13.64 54.43
C ALA A 386 11.70 -12.83 53.42
N THR A 387 13.02 -13.04 53.42
CA THR A 387 13.98 -12.41 52.52
C THR A 387 14.28 -13.36 51.36
N GLY A 388 13.83 -12.99 50.16
CA GLY A 388 13.96 -13.75 48.91
C GLY A 388 13.23 -13.04 47.77
N ASP A 389 13.42 -13.50 46.54
CA ASP A 389 12.78 -12.93 45.35
C ASP A 389 11.48 -13.69 45.00
N GLY A 390 10.40 -12.97 44.73
CA GLY A 390 9.12 -13.59 44.33
C GLY A 390 8.49 -14.50 45.39
N THR A 391 8.71 -14.23 46.69
CA THR A 391 8.30 -15.09 47.80
C THR A 391 6.81 -15.48 47.76
N GLN A 392 6.51 -16.77 47.92
CA GLN A 392 5.16 -17.33 48.05
C GLN A 392 5.04 -18.18 49.32
N TRP A 393 3.85 -18.24 49.93
CA TRP A 393 3.60 -18.95 51.18
C TRP A 393 2.66 -20.13 51.02
N TYR A 394 2.89 -21.21 51.77
CA TYR A 394 2.15 -22.46 51.70
C TYR A 394 1.89 -23.05 53.09
N ILE A 395 0.90 -23.95 53.19
CA ILE A 395 0.65 -24.75 54.40
C ILE A 395 1.53 -26.02 54.41
N ALA A 396 1.88 -26.55 53.24
CA ALA A 396 2.67 -27.77 53.11
C ALA A 396 4.15 -27.46 52.82
N ASP A 397 5.03 -28.32 53.32
CA ASP A 397 6.48 -28.28 53.08
C ASP A 397 6.86 -28.58 51.62
N THR A 398 6.01 -29.32 50.90
CA THR A 398 6.10 -29.63 49.47
C THR A 398 4.72 -29.63 48.81
N GLY A 399 4.64 -29.22 47.53
CA GLY A 399 3.38 -29.15 46.79
C GLY A 399 2.34 -28.17 47.36
N GLY A 400 1.06 -28.42 47.12
CA GLY A 400 -0.05 -27.56 47.57
C GLY A 400 -0.19 -26.26 46.78
N THR A 401 -1.27 -25.53 47.02
CA THR A 401 -1.54 -24.22 46.40
C THR A 401 -0.95 -23.10 47.25
N ALA A 402 -0.40 -22.07 46.58
CA ALA A 402 0.06 -20.86 47.25
C ALA A 402 -1.12 -20.20 47.99
N LEU A 403 -0.83 -19.70 49.19
CA LEU A 403 -1.79 -18.98 50.02
C LEU A 403 -1.97 -17.56 49.50
N SER A 404 -3.21 -17.09 49.50
CA SER A 404 -3.53 -15.68 49.25
C SER A 404 -2.96 -14.79 50.36
N THR A 405 -2.59 -13.56 50.01
CA THR A 405 -2.00 -12.60 50.96
C THR A 405 -2.97 -12.19 52.07
N ASP A 406 -4.27 -12.24 51.83
CA ASP A 406 -5.34 -11.95 52.80
C ASP A 406 -5.72 -13.15 53.69
N ALA A 407 -5.13 -14.33 53.47
CA ALA A 407 -5.43 -15.51 54.27
C ALA A 407 -5.00 -15.29 55.73
N SER A 408 -5.94 -15.48 56.66
CA SER A 408 -5.68 -15.30 58.10
C SER A 408 -4.69 -16.36 58.62
N LEU A 409 -3.75 -15.90 59.45
CA LEU A 409 -2.81 -16.78 60.14
C LEU A 409 -3.46 -17.41 61.37
N THR A 410 -3.06 -18.64 61.66
CA THR A 410 -3.49 -19.38 62.85
C THR A 410 -2.33 -19.51 63.83
N SER A 411 -2.55 -19.12 65.09
CA SER A 411 -1.54 -19.29 66.16
C SER A 411 -1.17 -20.76 66.33
N GLY A 412 0.13 -21.06 66.39
CA GLY A 412 0.70 -22.40 66.47
C GLY A 412 0.88 -23.13 65.13
N GLN A 413 0.39 -22.56 64.01
CA GLN A 413 0.53 -23.17 62.69
C GLN A 413 1.89 -22.81 62.05
N THR A 414 2.49 -23.78 61.37
CA THR A 414 3.68 -23.58 60.53
C THR A 414 3.28 -23.29 59.09
N TYR A 415 3.89 -22.27 58.50
CA TYR A 415 3.77 -21.83 57.11
C TYR A 415 5.12 -21.96 56.42
N TYR A 416 5.13 -22.18 55.12
CA TYR A 416 6.33 -22.50 54.35
C TYR A 416 6.52 -21.49 53.21
N ALA A 417 7.65 -20.78 53.20
CA ALA A 417 7.99 -19.83 52.15
C ALA A 417 8.85 -20.48 51.07
N SER A 418 8.47 -20.34 49.80
CA SER A 418 9.35 -20.55 48.64
C SER A 418 9.73 -19.22 48.02
N GLN A 419 10.71 -19.24 47.13
CA GLN A 419 11.09 -18.09 46.31
C GLN A 419 11.26 -18.52 44.86
N THR A 420 11.10 -17.58 43.93
CA THR A 420 11.28 -17.81 42.49
C THR A 420 12.40 -16.92 41.99
N ASP A 421 13.43 -17.53 41.39
CA ASP A 421 14.53 -16.79 40.78
C ASP A 421 14.00 -16.05 39.54
N PRO A 422 14.15 -14.71 39.45
CA PRO A 422 13.58 -13.93 38.36
C PRO A 422 14.29 -14.13 37.00
N THR A 423 15.47 -14.74 36.99
CA THR A 423 16.28 -14.99 35.78
C THR A 423 15.97 -16.36 35.19
N SER A 424 15.95 -17.40 36.03
CA SER A 424 15.70 -18.78 35.59
C SER A 424 14.22 -19.20 35.65
N GLY A 425 13.38 -18.46 36.37
CA GLY A 425 11.98 -18.82 36.62
C GLY A 425 11.81 -19.99 37.60
N CYS A 426 12.90 -20.52 38.15
CA CYS A 426 12.86 -21.67 39.04
C CYS A 426 12.36 -21.31 40.43
N GLU A 427 11.35 -22.04 40.90
CA GLU A 427 10.93 -22.02 42.30
C GLU A 427 11.87 -22.90 43.14
N SER A 428 12.16 -22.47 44.37
CA SER A 428 13.03 -23.21 45.28
C SER A 428 12.48 -24.60 45.60
N ALA A 429 13.32 -25.63 45.42
CA ALA A 429 12.96 -27.03 45.65
C ALA A 429 12.60 -27.32 47.12
N THR A 430 13.16 -26.54 48.03
CA THR A 430 12.87 -26.57 49.47
C THR A 430 12.18 -25.28 49.88
N ARG A 431 11.42 -25.33 50.99
CA ARG A 431 10.73 -24.18 51.55
C ARG A 431 11.20 -23.89 52.97
N THR A 432 11.20 -22.63 53.34
CA THR A 432 11.57 -22.18 54.69
C THR A 432 10.36 -22.14 55.60
N ALA A 433 10.42 -22.92 56.67
CA ALA A 433 9.34 -23.04 57.64
C ALA A 433 9.33 -21.88 58.66
N VAL A 434 8.15 -21.31 58.90
CA VAL A 434 7.88 -20.25 59.88
C VAL A 434 6.67 -20.63 60.72
N THR A 435 6.85 -20.73 62.03
CA THR A 435 5.75 -20.97 62.97
C THR A 435 5.19 -19.64 63.50
N VAL A 436 3.89 -19.46 63.42
CA VAL A 436 3.21 -18.23 63.85
C VAL A 436 2.72 -18.35 65.28
N THR A 437 2.89 -17.28 66.07
CA THR A 437 2.30 -17.14 67.41
C THR A 437 1.49 -15.86 67.46
N ILE A 438 0.19 -15.93 67.75
CA ILE A 438 -0.68 -14.77 67.94
C ILE A 438 -1.01 -14.64 69.44
N TYR A 439 -0.74 -13.47 70.00
CA TYR A 439 -1.12 -13.08 71.36
C TYR A 439 -2.39 -12.23 71.32
N ASN A 440 -3.24 -12.31 72.35
CA ASN A 440 -4.40 -11.42 72.48
C ASN A 440 -4.03 -10.18 73.27
N SER A 441 -4.54 -9.02 72.84
CA SER A 441 -4.47 -7.78 73.62
C SER A 441 -5.25 -7.94 74.94
N PRO A 442 -4.71 -7.45 76.07
CA PRO A 442 -5.46 -7.38 77.32
C PRO A 442 -6.57 -6.32 77.23
N ASN A 443 -7.65 -6.50 78.00
CA ASN A 443 -8.78 -5.57 78.10
C ASN A 443 -8.90 -4.99 79.52
N ALA A 444 -8.75 -3.68 79.68
CA ALA A 444 -8.95 -2.99 80.96
C ALA A 444 -10.43 -2.63 81.24
N GLY A 445 -11.32 -2.91 80.30
CA GLY A 445 -12.75 -2.63 80.35
C GLY A 445 -13.08 -1.19 79.95
N ASP A 446 -14.37 -0.89 79.88
CA ASP A 446 -14.89 0.42 79.52
C ASP A 446 -15.59 1.09 80.71
N PHE A 447 -15.88 2.39 80.56
CA PHE A 447 -16.67 3.15 81.53
C PHE A 447 -18.05 2.52 81.73
N SER A 448 -18.43 2.32 83.00
CA SER A 448 -19.83 2.12 83.37
C SER A 448 -20.63 3.35 82.95
N THR A 449 -21.81 3.14 82.38
CA THR A 449 -22.74 4.25 82.05
C THR A 449 -23.27 4.96 83.30
N SER A 450 -23.07 4.39 84.49
CA SER A 450 -23.48 5.00 85.76
C SER A 450 -22.28 5.68 86.41
N ALA A 451 -22.28 7.01 86.42
CA ALA A 451 -21.28 7.78 87.16
C ALA A 451 -21.36 7.47 88.67
N ILE A 452 -20.21 7.32 89.33
CA ILE A 452 -20.16 7.15 90.77
C ILE A 452 -20.31 8.53 91.42
N ILE A 453 -21.51 8.87 91.88
CA ILE A 453 -21.80 10.11 92.61
C ILE A 453 -22.21 9.77 94.04
N SER A 454 -21.59 10.42 95.02
CA SER A 454 -21.87 10.16 96.44
C SER A 454 -21.81 11.43 97.29
N CYS A 455 -22.62 11.49 98.36
CA CYS A 455 -22.50 12.57 99.34
C CYS A 455 -21.19 12.39 100.15
N ASN A 456 -20.60 13.49 100.64
CA ASN A 456 -19.32 13.54 101.36
C ASN A 456 -19.28 12.84 102.74
N ASN A 457 -20.26 11.98 103.02
CA ASN A 457 -20.40 11.18 104.23
C ASN A 457 -20.40 9.66 103.96
N ASN A 458 -20.11 9.24 102.72
CA ASN A 458 -20.07 7.82 102.33
C ASN A 458 -18.65 7.25 102.41
N SER A 459 -18.48 6.17 103.18
CA SER A 459 -17.17 5.56 103.47
C SER A 459 -16.85 4.28 102.71
N SER A 460 -17.70 3.83 101.78
CA SER A 460 -17.55 2.52 101.15
C SER A 460 -17.99 2.52 99.69
N ILE A 461 -17.23 3.20 98.84
CA ILE A 461 -17.45 3.27 97.39
C ILE A 461 -16.63 2.17 96.70
N ASP A 462 -17.26 1.26 95.96
CA ASP A 462 -16.54 0.23 95.18
C ASP A 462 -16.27 0.70 93.75
N LEU A 463 -14.99 0.86 93.39
CA LEU A 463 -14.55 1.41 92.12
C LEU A 463 -14.91 0.54 90.92
N PHE A 464 -15.11 -0.77 91.09
CA PHE A 464 -15.57 -1.63 89.99
C PHE A 464 -16.96 -1.25 89.48
N THR A 465 -17.76 -0.52 90.26
CA THR A 465 -19.07 -0.01 89.82
C THR A 465 -18.95 1.07 88.73
N GLY A 466 -17.75 1.66 88.58
CA GLY A 466 -17.41 2.62 87.54
C GLY A 466 -16.94 1.97 86.23
N LEU A 467 -16.81 0.64 86.20
CA LEU A 467 -16.49 -0.14 84.99
C LEU A 467 -17.72 -0.93 84.50
N ASP A 468 -17.75 -1.22 83.21
CA ASP A 468 -18.84 -1.90 82.51
C ASP A 468 -18.92 -3.41 82.76
N GLY A 469 -17.86 -4.02 83.31
CA GLY A 469 -17.76 -5.45 83.59
C GLY A 469 -17.02 -6.26 82.52
N SER A 470 -16.50 -5.64 81.45
CA SER A 470 -15.75 -6.33 80.39
C SER A 470 -14.26 -6.49 80.68
N GLN A 471 -13.76 -5.85 81.75
CA GLN A 471 -12.34 -5.88 82.14
C GLN A 471 -11.83 -7.28 82.47
N ASP A 472 -10.59 -7.55 82.07
CA ASP A 472 -9.88 -8.78 82.40
C ASP A 472 -9.53 -8.86 83.89
N THR A 473 -9.61 -10.08 84.45
CA THR A 473 -9.27 -10.30 85.86
C THR A 473 -7.77 -10.27 86.09
N GLY A 474 -7.32 -9.57 87.14
CA GLY A 474 -5.92 -9.57 87.59
C GLY A 474 -5.17 -8.25 87.42
N GLY A 475 -5.83 -7.20 86.92
CA GLY A 475 -5.31 -5.83 86.93
C GLY A 475 -5.27 -5.19 88.33
N THR A 476 -4.65 -4.01 88.41
CA THR A 476 -4.42 -3.27 89.67
C THR A 476 -5.00 -1.85 89.61
N TRP A 477 -5.55 -1.37 90.74
CA TRP A 477 -6.07 -0.01 90.91
C TRP A 477 -5.01 0.96 91.47
N SER A 478 -4.95 2.18 90.94
CA SER A 478 -4.23 3.33 91.51
C SER A 478 -5.19 4.47 91.87
N ASN A 479 -4.87 5.22 92.93
CA ASN A 479 -5.52 6.47 93.30
C ASN A 479 -4.66 7.60 92.77
N ASP A 480 -5.15 8.29 91.74
CA ASP A 480 -4.32 9.18 90.95
C ASP A 480 -4.21 10.57 91.61
N ASP A 481 -5.23 10.95 92.39
CA ASP A 481 -5.32 12.22 93.12
C ASP A 481 -4.78 12.18 94.56
N ASN A 482 -4.46 10.99 95.08
CA ASN A 482 -3.99 10.77 96.46
C ASN A 482 -4.91 11.32 97.56
N VAL A 483 -6.23 11.32 97.32
CA VAL A 483 -7.24 11.72 98.31
C VAL A 483 -7.86 10.52 99.02
N GLY A 484 -8.38 10.72 100.24
CA GLY A 484 -9.05 9.66 100.99
C GLY A 484 -8.15 8.44 101.27
N SER A 485 -8.76 7.26 101.35
CA SER A 485 -8.07 5.97 101.47
C SER A 485 -8.58 4.99 100.43
N LEU A 486 -7.68 4.31 99.72
CA LEU A 486 -7.98 3.24 98.76
C LEU A 486 -7.41 1.91 99.27
N SER A 487 -8.26 0.89 99.38
CA SER A 487 -7.88 -0.47 99.76
C SER A 487 -8.45 -1.47 98.76
N GLY A 488 -7.61 -2.03 97.89
CA GLY A 488 -8.08 -2.85 96.78
C GLY A 488 -8.89 -1.99 95.80
N SER A 489 -10.17 -2.28 95.63
CA SER A 489 -11.11 -1.48 94.83
C SER A 489 -12.01 -0.56 95.67
N THR A 490 -11.87 -0.50 97.00
CA THR A 490 -12.79 0.27 97.86
C THR A 490 -12.21 1.62 98.27
N PHE A 491 -12.94 2.70 97.98
CA PHE A 491 -12.62 4.10 98.27
C PHE A 491 -13.51 4.67 99.40
N ASP A 492 -12.91 5.37 100.36
CA ASP A 492 -13.59 6.09 101.45
C ASP A 492 -13.63 7.60 101.17
N ALA A 493 -14.83 8.16 100.96
CA ALA A 493 -15.06 9.57 100.63
C ALA A 493 -15.44 10.46 101.84
N SER A 494 -15.38 9.92 103.07
CA SER A 494 -15.85 10.63 104.26
C SER A 494 -15.01 11.86 104.58
N GLY A 495 -15.65 13.03 104.66
CA GLY A 495 -14.99 14.28 105.03
C GLY A 495 -14.07 14.84 103.95
N ILE A 496 -14.12 14.27 102.74
CA ILE A 496 -13.49 14.83 101.55
C ILE A 496 -14.35 16.01 101.06
N ALA A 497 -13.71 17.09 100.61
CA ALA A 497 -14.42 18.23 100.02
C ALA A 497 -15.18 17.80 98.76
N GLY A 498 -16.27 18.49 98.43
CA GLY A 498 -16.97 18.23 97.17
C GLY A 498 -16.03 18.39 95.97
N GLY A 499 -16.02 17.42 95.05
CA GLY A 499 -15.05 17.36 93.96
C GLY A 499 -15.11 16.06 93.14
N ILE A 500 -14.31 15.99 92.08
CA ILE A 500 -14.14 14.80 91.23
C ILE A 500 -12.75 14.21 91.50
N TYR A 501 -12.68 12.90 91.65
CA TYR A 501 -11.45 12.16 91.95
C TYR A 501 -11.24 10.99 90.99
N GLU A 502 -10.01 10.78 90.54
CA GLU A 502 -9.62 9.83 89.49
C GLU A 502 -8.91 8.58 90.03
N PHE A 503 -9.24 7.45 89.42
CA PHE A 503 -8.68 6.14 89.74
C PHE A 503 -8.43 5.31 88.48
N THR A 504 -7.23 4.73 88.33
CA THR A 504 -6.85 3.97 87.13
C THR A 504 -6.76 2.47 87.39
N TYR A 505 -7.33 1.65 86.49
CA TYR A 505 -7.21 0.19 86.45
C TYR A 505 -6.32 -0.24 85.28
N THR A 506 -5.27 -1.04 85.54
CA THR A 506 -4.29 -1.45 84.51
C THR A 506 -4.15 -2.97 84.40
N VAL A 507 -4.16 -3.49 83.17
CA VAL A 507 -3.92 -4.90 82.81
C VAL A 507 -2.67 -5.02 81.91
N ALA A 508 -1.67 -5.80 82.35
CA ALA A 508 -0.39 -5.92 81.65
C ALA A 508 -0.45 -6.88 80.45
N ALA A 509 0.20 -6.53 79.32
CA ALA A 509 0.29 -7.37 78.13
C ALA A 509 1.59 -8.19 78.05
N THR A 510 1.59 -9.18 77.14
CA THR A 510 2.80 -9.88 76.66
C THR A 510 3.16 -9.36 75.27
N ALA A 511 4.43 -8.99 75.06
CA ALA A 511 4.90 -8.47 73.77
C ALA A 511 4.67 -9.49 72.62
N PRO A 512 4.22 -9.05 71.42
CA PRO A 512 4.20 -7.67 70.93
C PRO A 512 2.95 -6.85 71.32
N CYS A 513 1.97 -7.41 72.04
CA CYS A 513 0.81 -6.64 72.50
C CYS A 513 1.20 -5.61 73.58
N SER A 514 0.52 -4.47 73.61
CA SER A 514 0.67 -3.40 74.62
C SER A 514 -0.33 -3.56 75.77
N SER A 515 0.06 -3.17 76.99
CA SER A 515 -0.83 -3.16 78.16
C SER A 515 -2.02 -2.23 77.95
N ASP A 516 -3.15 -2.54 78.58
CA ASP A 516 -4.36 -1.73 78.53
C ASP A 516 -4.68 -1.13 79.92
N SER A 517 -5.29 0.05 79.96
CA SER A 517 -5.65 0.75 81.20
C SER A 517 -6.82 1.70 81.02
N ILE A 518 -7.66 1.83 82.05
CA ILE A 518 -8.84 2.71 82.07
C ILE A 518 -8.86 3.55 83.35
N THR A 519 -9.17 4.84 83.25
CA THR A 519 -9.29 5.76 84.40
C THR A 519 -10.75 6.13 84.61
N ILE A 520 -11.30 5.92 85.81
CA ILE A 520 -12.68 6.28 86.17
C ILE A 520 -12.72 7.46 87.14
N GLN A 521 -13.88 8.11 87.22
CA GLN A 521 -14.11 9.26 88.09
C GLN A 521 -15.14 8.97 89.18
N VAL A 522 -14.89 9.46 90.40
CA VAL A 522 -15.81 9.47 91.53
C VAL A 522 -16.12 10.92 91.91
N THR A 523 -17.40 11.30 91.88
CA THR A 523 -17.86 12.65 92.26
C THR A 523 -18.41 12.65 93.69
N VAL A 524 -17.95 13.59 94.51
CA VAL A 524 -18.37 13.81 95.91
C VAL A 524 -19.13 15.15 96.04
N GLU A 525 -20.29 15.19 96.71
CA GLU A 525 -21.16 16.40 96.81
C GLU A 525 -21.50 16.86 98.27
N GLU A 526 -21.96 18.12 98.42
CA GLU A 526 -22.39 18.82 99.67
C GLU A 526 -23.86 19.34 99.62
N PRO A 527 -24.59 19.59 100.74
CA PRO A 527 -26.00 20.04 100.75
C PRO A 527 -26.29 21.51 100.30
N LEU A 528 -27.47 21.81 99.71
CA LEU A 528 -27.86 23.07 98.99
C LEU A 528 -28.83 24.07 99.74
N ASN A 529 -28.93 25.35 99.29
CA ASN A 529 -29.73 26.49 99.84
C ASN A 529 -30.47 27.37 98.77
N ALA A 530 -31.77 27.72 98.92
CA ALA A 530 -32.61 28.32 97.86
C ALA A 530 -33.21 29.75 98.04
N GLY A 531 -32.78 30.55 99.03
CA GLY A 531 -33.21 31.98 99.15
C GLY A 531 -34.62 32.24 99.72
N SER A 532 -35.27 33.36 99.35
CA SER A 532 -36.66 33.80 99.73
C SER A 532 -37.46 34.49 98.60
N ASP A 533 -38.80 34.61 98.68
CA ASP A 533 -39.72 35.13 97.63
C ASP A 533 -39.54 36.62 97.19
N GLY A 534 -39.92 36.97 95.94
CA GLY A 534 -39.74 38.28 95.23
C GLY A 534 -41.03 39.12 94.95
N ALA A 535 -40.92 40.28 94.27
CA ALA A 535 -42.03 41.25 94.00
C ALA A 535 -42.54 41.28 92.51
N PRO A 536 -43.78 41.72 92.18
CA PRO A 536 -44.38 41.59 90.82
C PRO A 536 -43.85 42.52 89.70
N LEU A 537 -43.90 42.07 88.42
CA LEU A 537 -43.37 42.75 87.20
C LEU A 537 -44.38 42.93 86.02
N ASP A 538 -44.28 44.01 85.21
CA ASP A 538 -45.12 44.34 84.02
C ASP A 538 -44.29 44.91 82.83
N LEU A 539 -44.40 44.34 81.60
CA LEU A 539 -43.46 44.48 80.46
C LEU A 539 -44.13 44.68 79.07
N CYS A 540 -43.44 45.30 78.10
CA CYS A 540 -43.73 45.25 76.64
C CYS A 540 -43.00 44.05 76.01
N SER A 541 -43.48 43.51 74.89
CA SER A 541 -42.92 42.33 74.23
C SER A 541 -41.54 42.58 73.65
N ASN A 542 -41.16 43.83 73.40
CA ASN A 542 -39.79 44.18 73.02
C ASN A 542 -38.98 44.74 74.19
N ASN A 543 -39.49 44.69 75.42
CA ASN A 543 -38.63 44.90 76.57
C ASN A 543 -37.60 43.77 76.61
N GLY A 544 -36.37 44.13 76.96
CA GLY A 544 -35.31 43.15 77.16
C GLY A 544 -35.69 42.16 78.26
N THR A 545 -35.00 41.03 78.25
CA THR A 545 -35.19 39.94 79.20
C THR A 545 -34.91 40.38 80.64
N VAL A 546 -35.68 39.88 81.61
CA VAL A 546 -35.57 40.23 83.03
C VAL A 546 -35.16 39.01 83.86
N ASP A 547 -34.05 39.09 84.59
CA ASP A 547 -33.58 38.00 85.45
C ASP A 547 -34.43 37.89 86.74
N LEU A 548 -35.30 36.86 86.79
CA LEU A 548 -36.14 36.52 87.93
C LEU A 548 -35.35 36.04 89.15
N PHE A 549 -34.15 35.47 88.98
CA PHE A 549 -33.29 35.07 90.10
C PHE A 549 -32.78 36.27 90.88
N THR A 550 -32.41 37.35 90.19
CA THR A 550 -32.06 38.61 90.86
C THR A 550 -33.25 39.31 91.52
N ALA A 551 -34.47 38.92 91.15
CA ALA A 551 -35.69 39.44 91.72
C ALA A 551 -36.18 38.65 92.96
N LEU A 552 -35.53 37.53 93.31
CA LEU A 552 -35.69 36.83 94.60
C LEU A 552 -34.91 37.53 95.74
N GLY A 553 -35.28 37.27 96.99
CA GLY A 553 -34.55 37.73 98.18
C GLY A 553 -33.53 36.70 98.73
N GLY A 554 -32.59 37.14 99.58
CA GLY A 554 -31.62 36.28 100.28
C GLY A 554 -30.30 36.02 99.52
N SER A 555 -29.59 34.94 99.87
CA SER A 555 -28.42 34.41 99.14
C SER A 555 -28.70 33.00 98.64
N PRO A 556 -29.61 32.83 97.67
CA PRO A 556 -29.87 31.53 97.05
C PRO A 556 -28.60 31.01 96.36
N ASP A 557 -28.31 29.72 96.51
CA ASP A 557 -27.32 29.04 95.70
C ASP A 557 -27.81 29.03 94.25
N SER A 558 -26.89 29.22 93.31
CA SER A 558 -27.18 29.13 91.88
C SER A 558 -27.37 27.67 91.44
N GLY A 559 -28.12 27.43 90.36
CA GLY A 559 -28.29 26.09 89.77
C GLY A 559 -29.62 25.39 90.06
N GLY A 560 -30.58 26.10 90.64
CA GLY A 560 -31.94 25.63 90.85
C GLY A 560 -32.80 25.77 89.59
N MET A 561 -33.96 25.13 89.61
CA MET A 561 -34.94 25.13 88.53
C MET A 561 -36.16 25.97 88.89
N TRP A 562 -36.66 26.70 87.90
CA TRP A 562 -37.89 27.46 87.99
C TRP A 562 -39.11 26.62 87.56
N MET A 563 -40.25 26.82 88.23
CA MET A 563 -41.51 26.14 87.95
C MET A 563 -42.69 27.14 87.97
N PRO A 564 -43.50 27.25 86.89
CA PRO A 564 -43.29 26.59 85.61
C PRO A 564 -41.94 27.00 85.00
N ALA A 565 -41.34 26.15 84.19
CA ALA A 565 -40.06 26.47 83.56
C ALA A 565 -40.24 27.67 82.63
N LEU A 566 -39.29 28.61 82.67
CA LEU A 566 -39.24 29.66 81.66
C LEU A 566 -38.76 29.01 80.36
N THR A 567 -39.54 29.26 79.32
CA THR A 567 -39.27 28.83 77.95
C THR A 567 -38.06 29.59 77.39
N SER A 568 -37.78 30.80 77.86
CA SER A 568 -36.62 31.61 77.42
C SER A 568 -35.28 31.22 78.06
N GLY A 569 -35.29 30.41 79.12
CA GLY A 569 -34.06 29.92 79.76
C GLY A 569 -34.17 29.77 81.27
N THR A 570 -33.04 29.61 81.95
CA THR A 570 -33.01 29.37 83.40
C THR A 570 -33.11 30.67 84.18
N GLY A 571 -34.32 31.06 84.55
CA GLY A 571 -34.54 32.15 85.50
C GLY A 571 -34.51 33.54 84.92
N VAL A 572 -34.37 33.69 83.60
CA VAL A 572 -34.59 34.96 82.92
C VAL A 572 -35.95 34.88 82.24
N PHE A 573 -36.77 35.91 82.38
CA PHE A 573 -38.06 36.06 81.74
C PHE A 573 -37.91 36.90 80.47
N ASP A 574 -38.21 36.32 79.31
CA ASP A 574 -38.30 37.02 78.04
C ASP A 574 -39.77 37.21 77.65
N PRO A 575 -40.26 38.45 77.57
CA PRO A 575 -41.61 38.77 77.11
C PRO A 575 -42.03 38.18 75.74
N LEU A 576 -41.08 37.83 74.85
CA LEU A 576 -41.37 37.20 73.56
C LEU A 576 -41.59 35.69 73.65
N VAL A 577 -41.08 35.06 74.70
CA VAL A 577 -40.95 33.60 74.77
C VAL A 577 -41.72 33.02 75.96
N ASP A 578 -41.76 33.73 77.08
CA ASP A 578 -42.36 33.26 78.31
C ASP A 578 -43.79 33.74 78.50
N ALA A 579 -44.65 32.80 78.88
CA ALA A 579 -46.02 33.13 79.25
C ALA A 579 -46.03 33.94 80.57
N PRO A 580 -46.79 35.04 80.65
CA PRO A 580 -46.94 35.77 81.91
C PRO A 580 -47.61 34.90 83.00
N GLY A 581 -47.12 34.96 84.24
CA GLY A 581 -47.58 34.11 85.35
C GLY A 581 -46.68 34.15 86.60
N THR A 582 -46.92 33.23 87.55
CA THR A 582 -46.14 33.03 88.79
C THR A 582 -45.07 31.96 88.60
N TYR A 583 -43.84 32.20 89.07
CA TYR A 583 -42.64 31.35 88.89
C TYR A 583 -41.97 30.99 90.25
N THR A 584 -41.55 29.73 90.46
CA THR A 584 -40.96 29.19 91.71
C THR A 584 -39.58 28.54 91.49
N TYR A 585 -38.52 28.97 92.17
CA TYR A 585 -37.14 28.44 92.14
C TYR A 585 -36.89 27.31 93.15
N SER A 586 -36.23 26.21 92.77
CA SER A 586 -35.94 25.05 93.64
C SER A 586 -34.60 24.35 93.32
N LEU A 587 -33.89 23.86 94.34
CA LEU A 587 -32.58 23.18 94.25
C LEU A 587 -32.67 21.78 94.83
N SER A 588 -32.03 20.77 94.22
CA SER A 588 -31.93 19.41 94.75
C SER A 588 -30.60 18.74 94.37
N ASN A 589 -30.03 17.93 95.26
CA ASN A 589 -28.89 17.05 94.95
C ASN A 589 -28.91 15.74 95.76
N VAL A 590 -27.85 14.93 95.66
CA VAL A 590 -27.76 13.63 96.37
C VAL A 590 -27.80 13.76 97.90
N CYS A 591 -27.67 14.99 98.42
CA CYS A 591 -27.75 15.33 99.83
C CYS A 591 -29.11 15.99 100.27
N GLY A 592 -30.05 16.41 99.38
CA GLY A 592 -31.40 16.97 99.74
C GLY A 592 -32.02 18.05 98.80
N THR A 593 -33.14 18.74 99.18
CA THR A 593 -33.91 19.77 98.36
C THR A 593 -34.30 21.09 99.10
N ALA A 594 -34.37 22.27 98.43
CA ALA A 594 -34.79 23.63 98.94
C ALA A 594 -35.54 24.56 97.88
N SER A 595 -36.39 25.58 98.21
CA SER A 595 -37.18 26.44 97.22
C SER A 595 -37.73 27.89 97.60
N SER A 596 -38.07 28.80 96.62
CA SER A 596 -38.63 30.24 96.68
C SER A 596 -39.46 30.75 95.41
N SER A 597 -40.19 31.91 95.32
CA SER A 597 -41.13 32.33 94.18
C SER A 597 -41.36 33.86 93.78
N ILE A 598 -41.95 34.22 92.58
CA ILE A 598 -42.23 35.59 91.96
C ILE A 598 -43.36 35.69 90.84
N ASP A 599 -43.98 36.86 90.50
CA ASP A 599 -45.10 37.09 89.50
C ASP A 599 -44.81 38.08 88.28
N VAL A 600 -45.30 37.85 87.02
CA VAL A 600 -45.00 38.65 85.77
C VAL A 600 -46.16 38.88 84.72
N SER A 601 -46.20 40.02 83.95
CA SER A 601 -47.19 40.38 82.85
C SER A 601 -46.61 41.09 81.55
N VAL A 602 -47.23 41.01 80.32
CA VAL A 602 -46.66 41.44 78.96
C VAL A 602 -47.64 42.10 77.89
N THR A 603 -47.20 43.10 77.05
CA THR A 603 -47.92 43.74 75.87
C THR A 603 -47.14 43.79 74.51
N MET A 604 -47.70 43.51 73.30
CA MET A 604 -46.96 43.37 71.99
C MET A 604 -46.50 44.64 71.18
N ALA A 605 -45.35 44.58 70.49
CA ALA A 605 -44.75 45.64 69.62
C ALA A 605 -44.99 45.45 68.07
N PRO A 606 -44.91 46.51 67.22
CA PRO A 606 -45.12 46.41 65.75
C PRO A 606 -43.91 45.82 64.97
N ASN A 607 -44.12 45.21 63.80
CA ASN A 607 -43.10 44.55 62.94
C ASN A 607 -43.33 44.81 61.42
N ALA A 608 -42.35 45.37 60.71
CA ALA A 608 -42.43 45.70 59.28
C ALA A 608 -41.71 44.70 58.34
N GLY A 609 -41.13 43.61 58.86
CA GLY A 609 -40.35 42.64 58.08
C GLY A 609 -38.85 42.92 58.07
N SER A 610 -38.14 42.35 57.10
CA SER A 610 -36.68 42.48 56.91
C SER A 610 -36.31 43.20 55.61
N ASP A 611 -35.11 43.79 55.57
CA ASP A 611 -34.54 44.37 54.36
C ASP A 611 -34.13 43.27 53.37
N ASP A 612 -34.24 43.52 52.06
CA ASP A 612 -33.77 42.61 51.01
C ASP A 612 -33.32 43.37 49.73
N SER A 613 -32.77 42.66 48.75
CA SER A 613 -32.38 43.22 47.46
C SER A 613 -32.64 42.26 46.30
N ILE A 614 -32.97 42.80 45.13
CA ILE A 614 -33.20 42.01 43.91
C ILE A 614 -32.60 42.67 42.67
N THR A 615 -32.05 41.84 41.77
CA THR A 615 -31.60 42.25 40.44
C THR A 615 -32.49 41.62 39.37
N LEU A 616 -33.06 42.45 38.49
CA LEU A 616 -33.98 42.05 37.42
C LEU A 616 -33.39 42.44 36.07
N CYS A 617 -33.68 41.69 35.00
CA CYS A 617 -33.47 42.20 33.64
C CYS A 617 -34.66 43.12 33.27
N THR A 618 -34.48 44.13 32.43
CA THR A 618 -35.59 45.02 32.00
C THR A 618 -36.75 44.27 31.35
N SER A 619 -36.51 43.10 30.76
CA SER A 619 -37.53 42.20 30.20
C SER A 619 -38.13 41.20 31.20
N GLY A 620 -37.75 41.28 32.48
CA GLY A 620 -38.23 40.39 33.54
C GLY A 620 -39.69 40.65 33.92
N ALA A 621 -40.32 39.65 34.55
CA ALA A 621 -41.68 39.78 35.06
C ALA A 621 -41.75 40.73 36.28
N SER A 622 -42.92 41.37 36.49
CA SER A 622 -43.19 42.18 37.68
C SER A 622 -43.22 41.34 38.95
N ILE A 623 -42.75 41.88 40.07
CA ILE A 623 -42.63 41.17 41.36
C ILE A 623 -43.30 41.95 42.50
N ASP A 624 -43.97 41.28 43.45
CA ASP A 624 -44.48 41.92 44.67
C ASP A 624 -43.35 42.16 45.68
N LEU A 625 -43.06 43.42 46.03
CA LEU A 625 -42.00 43.74 46.98
C LEU A 625 -42.37 43.34 48.42
N PHE A 626 -43.65 43.17 48.75
CA PHE A 626 -44.06 42.74 50.10
C PHE A 626 -43.67 41.31 50.39
N ASP A 627 -43.69 40.44 49.38
CA ASP A 627 -43.27 39.04 49.52
C ASP A 627 -41.77 38.92 49.90
N LEU A 628 -40.98 39.96 49.61
CA LEU A 628 -39.56 40.03 49.93
C LEU A 628 -39.29 40.46 51.38
N LEU A 629 -40.27 41.00 52.10
CA LEU A 629 -40.11 41.45 53.50
C LEU A 629 -40.15 40.30 54.53
N GLY A 630 -40.46 39.08 54.09
CA GLY A 630 -40.57 37.89 54.93
C GLY A 630 -41.96 37.67 55.55
N SER A 631 -42.24 36.43 55.99
CA SER A 631 -43.57 36.00 56.47
C SER A 631 -44.08 36.71 57.72
N ASP A 632 -43.18 37.30 58.50
CA ASP A 632 -43.47 37.88 59.80
C ASP A 632 -43.80 39.39 59.70
N ALA A 633 -43.70 39.97 58.49
CA ALA A 633 -44.06 41.35 58.23
C ALA A 633 -45.57 41.56 58.47
N GLN A 634 -45.92 42.53 59.31
CA GLN A 634 -47.32 42.83 59.56
C GLN A 634 -47.95 43.57 58.38
N SER A 635 -49.10 43.09 57.92
CA SER A 635 -49.88 43.74 56.87
C SER A 635 -50.49 45.06 57.35
N GLY A 636 -50.57 46.05 56.45
CA GLY A 636 -51.22 47.35 56.70
C GLY A 636 -50.26 48.53 56.83
N GLY A 637 -48.96 48.31 56.63
CA GLY A 637 -47.96 49.36 56.44
C GLY A 637 -47.99 50.01 55.04
N THR A 638 -47.12 51.00 54.83
CA THR A 638 -47.06 51.81 53.59
C THR A 638 -45.65 51.85 52.98
N TRP A 639 -45.56 51.81 51.64
CA TRP A 639 -44.30 51.90 50.87
C TRP A 639 -43.88 53.33 50.51
N MET A 640 -42.56 53.61 50.49
CA MET A 640 -41.96 54.88 50.06
C MET A 640 -40.58 54.68 49.41
N PRO A 641 -40.28 55.27 48.23
CA PRO A 641 -41.20 56.01 47.37
C PRO A 641 -42.37 55.15 46.88
N ALA A 642 -43.48 55.76 46.48
CA ALA A 642 -44.61 54.99 45.97
C ALA A 642 -44.25 54.38 44.61
N LEU A 643 -44.56 53.10 44.40
CA LEU A 643 -44.41 52.46 43.10
C LEU A 643 -45.41 53.07 42.11
N THR A 644 -44.94 53.35 40.90
CA THR A 644 -45.71 54.03 39.85
C THR A 644 -46.73 53.09 39.24
N SER A 645 -46.40 51.80 39.16
CA SER A 645 -47.31 50.69 38.83
C SER A 645 -48.42 50.47 39.87
N GLY A 646 -48.22 50.92 41.11
CA GLY A 646 -49.18 50.84 42.23
C GLY A 646 -49.31 49.45 42.86
N THR A 647 -49.73 49.40 44.12
CA THR A 647 -50.00 48.19 44.95
C THR A 647 -48.82 47.43 45.58
N GLY A 648 -47.58 47.95 45.53
CA GLY A 648 -46.44 47.25 46.15
C GLY A 648 -45.69 46.32 45.18
N VAL A 649 -46.21 46.16 43.95
CA VAL A 649 -45.62 45.36 42.88
C VAL A 649 -44.65 46.22 42.08
N PHE A 650 -43.40 45.79 41.93
CA PHE A 650 -42.38 46.42 41.09
C PHE A 650 -42.39 45.80 39.69
N ASP A 651 -42.65 46.64 38.68
CA ASP A 651 -42.56 46.27 37.26
C ASP A 651 -41.29 46.89 36.64
N PRO A 652 -40.28 46.09 36.24
CA PRO A 652 -39.04 46.60 35.64
C PRO A 652 -39.21 47.48 34.40
N ALA A 653 -40.35 47.39 33.71
CA ALA A 653 -40.65 48.22 32.54
C ALA A 653 -41.27 49.59 32.89
N VAL A 654 -41.76 49.77 34.13
CA VAL A 654 -42.54 50.95 34.54
C VAL A 654 -41.92 51.67 35.75
N ASP A 655 -41.41 50.92 36.72
CA ASP A 655 -40.87 51.44 37.97
C ASP A 655 -39.36 51.67 37.88
N THR A 656 -38.91 52.78 38.45
CA THR A 656 -37.48 53.11 38.49
C THR A 656 -36.77 52.29 39.56
N ALA A 657 -35.70 51.59 39.18
CA ALA A 657 -34.83 50.89 40.13
C ALA A 657 -34.30 51.86 41.22
N ASP A 658 -34.69 51.62 42.47
CA ASP A 658 -34.32 52.41 43.65
C ASP A 658 -34.53 51.56 44.93
N VAL A 659 -34.34 52.16 46.10
CA VAL A 659 -34.66 51.55 47.41
C VAL A 659 -36.08 51.93 47.85
N TYR A 660 -36.91 50.94 48.15
CA TYR A 660 -38.30 51.08 48.59
C TYR A 660 -38.46 50.66 50.07
N THR A 661 -38.99 51.52 50.93
CA THR A 661 -39.15 51.28 52.38
C THR A 661 -40.62 51.09 52.79
N TYR A 662 -40.92 50.05 53.57
CA TYR A 662 -42.22 49.70 54.18
C TYR A 662 -42.27 50.08 55.67
N THR A 663 -43.36 50.65 56.20
CA THR A 663 -43.46 51.15 57.60
C THR A 663 -44.78 50.76 58.32
N VAL A 664 -44.72 50.35 59.61
CA VAL A 664 -45.85 49.97 60.51
C VAL A 664 -45.78 50.66 61.90
N SER A 665 -46.88 51.21 62.45
CA SER A 665 -46.85 52.07 63.67
C SER A 665 -47.19 51.42 65.05
N ALA A 666 -46.68 51.98 66.18
CA ALA A 666 -46.71 51.40 67.55
C ALA A 666 -47.85 51.83 68.53
N THR A 667 -48.07 51.04 69.60
CA THR A 667 -49.01 51.30 70.73
C THR A 667 -48.44 51.04 72.15
N SER A 668 -48.74 51.90 73.14
CA SER A 668 -48.16 51.90 74.51
C SER A 668 -48.44 50.62 75.35
N PRO A 669 -47.48 50.12 76.18
CA PRO A 669 -46.18 50.72 76.54
C PRO A 669 -45.08 50.64 75.47
N CYS A 670 -45.35 50.01 74.33
CA CYS A 670 -44.41 49.95 73.22
C CYS A 670 -44.38 51.29 72.44
N ALA A 671 -43.19 51.82 72.15
CA ALA A 671 -43.02 53.24 71.79
C ALA A 671 -42.57 53.56 70.35
N ASN A 672 -42.05 52.59 69.58
CA ASN A 672 -41.40 52.84 68.28
C ASN A 672 -42.06 52.07 67.12
N ASP A 673 -42.30 52.76 66.00
CA ASP A 673 -42.74 52.20 64.71
C ASP A 673 -41.65 51.27 64.10
N ALA A 674 -42.03 50.33 63.23
CA ALA A 674 -41.14 49.41 62.53
C ALA A 674 -41.00 49.76 61.03
N GLN A 675 -39.81 49.57 60.44
CA GLN A 675 -39.54 49.82 59.01
C GLN A 675 -38.65 48.71 58.40
N ALA A 676 -38.78 48.46 57.10
CA ALA A 676 -37.94 47.53 56.32
C ALA A 676 -37.82 48.00 54.84
N SER A 677 -36.71 47.72 54.16
CA SER A 677 -36.39 48.28 52.83
C SER A 677 -35.97 47.23 51.79
N ILE A 678 -36.47 47.36 50.55
CA ILE A 678 -36.11 46.52 49.41
C ILE A 678 -35.31 47.34 48.38
N THR A 679 -34.09 46.91 48.06
CA THR A 679 -33.25 47.54 47.03
C THR A 679 -33.43 46.85 45.68
N VAL A 680 -33.85 47.59 44.65
CA VAL A 680 -34.04 47.03 43.30
C VAL A 680 -32.97 47.54 42.33
N THR A 681 -32.37 46.62 41.56
CA THR A 681 -31.42 46.92 40.47
C THR A 681 -31.91 46.30 39.15
N VAL A 682 -31.77 47.01 38.03
CA VAL A 682 -32.22 46.54 36.70
C VAL A 682 -31.06 46.55 35.70
N ASN A 683 -30.79 45.41 35.06
CA ASN A 683 -29.71 45.21 34.07
C ASN A 683 -30.24 45.11 32.64
N GLU A 684 -29.51 45.70 31.69
CA GLU A 684 -29.84 45.69 30.25
C GLU A 684 -28.70 45.19 29.37
N THR A 685 -29.05 44.48 28.30
CA THR A 685 -28.13 44.08 27.22
C THR A 685 -28.57 44.74 25.92
N PRO A 686 -27.69 45.48 25.22
CA PRO A 686 -28.04 46.08 23.94
C PRO A 686 -28.26 45.01 22.87
N THR A 687 -29.14 45.27 21.90
CA THR A 687 -29.33 44.44 20.70
C THR A 687 -28.05 44.40 19.86
N PRO A 688 -27.71 43.28 19.19
CA PRO A 688 -26.60 43.26 18.23
C PRO A 688 -26.83 44.31 17.13
N THR A 689 -25.76 44.89 16.59
CA THR A 689 -25.86 45.82 15.45
C THR A 689 -25.43 45.14 14.17
N THR A 690 -26.09 45.43 13.05
CA THR A 690 -25.69 44.89 11.74
C THR A 690 -24.96 45.93 10.90
N SER A 691 -23.97 45.48 10.13
CA SER A 691 -23.28 46.27 9.11
C SER A 691 -24.00 46.23 7.76
N ASN A 692 -24.77 45.17 7.50
CA ASN A 692 -25.62 44.99 6.32
C ASN A 692 -26.82 44.11 6.68
N ASN A 693 -28.03 44.67 6.60
CA ASN A 693 -29.26 43.97 6.96
C ASN A 693 -29.90 43.17 5.81
N THR A 694 -29.30 43.18 4.62
CA THR A 694 -29.75 42.42 3.45
C THR A 694 -28.56 41.68 2.82
N PRO A 695 -28.00 40.65 3.47
CA PRO A 695 -26.93 39.86 2.89
C PRO A 695 -27.47 39.04 1.70
N GLU A 696 -26.70 39.05 0.62
CA GLU A 696 -26.99 38.31 -0.60
C GLU A 696 -25.94 37.21 -0.78
N PHE A 697 -26.39 36.02 -1.18
CA PHE A 697 -25.52 34.87 -1.44
C PHE A 697 -25.89 34.20 -2.75
N CYS A 698 -24.95 33.44 -3.34
CA CYS A 698 -25.24 32.64 -4.51
C CYS A 698 -25.71 31.23 -4.11
N ALA A 699 -26.76 30.72 -4.76
CA ALA A 699 -27.30 29.39 -4.49
C ALA A 699 -26.24 28.28 -4.65
N VAL A 700 -25.35 28.43 -5.63
CA VAL A 700 -24.24 27.49 -5.91
C VAL A 700 -23.24 27.35 -4.74
N ASP A 701 -23.10 28.38 -3.89
CA ASP A 701 -22.14 28.39 -2.79
C ASP A 701 -22.65 27.66 -1.53
N ALA A 702 -23.92 27.25 -1.51
CA ALA A 702 -24.58 26.57 -0.39
C ALA A 702 -24.35 27.25 0.99
N PRO A 703 -24.74 28.53 1.16
CA PRO A 703 -24.49 29.30 2.38
C PRO A 703 -25.22 28.72 3.61
N VAL A 704 -24.63 28.89 4.80
CA VAL A 704 -25.15 28.42 6.09
C VAL A 704 -25.28 29.55 7.12
N VAL A 705 -26.05 29.33 8.19
CA VAL A 705 -26.37 30.35 9.22
C VAL A 705 -25.14 31.03 9.80
N SER A 706 -24.01 30.34 10.00
CA SER A 706 -22.77 30.98 10.48
C SER A 706 -22.21 32.02 9.53
N ASN A 707 -22.53 31.97 8.23
CA ASN A 707 -22.14 33.04 7.30
C ASN A 707 -22.84 34.37 7.61
N LEU A 708 -23.94 34.37 8.38
CA LEU A 708 -24.60 35.59 8.84
C LEU A 708 -23.82 36.33 9.92
N ASP A 709 -22.92 35.66 10.64
CA ASP A 709 -22.11 36.27 11.71
C ASP A 709 -21.21 37.39 11.17
N ASP A 710 -20.76 37.29 9.91
CA ASP A 710 -19.94 38.30 9.24
C ASP A 710 -20.67 39.65 9.06
N PHE A 711 -22.01 39.65 9.14
CA PHE A 711 -22.86 40.82 8.93
C PHE A 711 -23.35 41.47 10.23
N ILE A 712 -22.95 40.95 11.39
CA ILE A 712 -23.34 41.46 12.70
C ILE A 712 -22.13 41.79 13.59
N THR A 713 -22.31 42.72 14.51
CA THR A 713 -21.35 43.12 15.54
C THR A 713 -22.02 42.99 16.89
N SER A 714 -21.42 42.20 17.79
CA SER A 714 -21.92 41.95 19.14
C SER A 714 -20.84 42.11 20.19
N ILE A 715 -21.26 42.33 21.44
CA ILE A 715 -20.37 42.37 22.62
C ILE A 715 -20.58 41.17 23.55
N GLY A 716 -21.37 40.20 23.11
CA GLY A 716 -21.76 39.00 23.85
C GLY A 716 -22.02 37.84 22.89
N THR A 717 -22.52 36.73 23.42
CA THR A 717 -22.76 35.51 22.62
C THR A 717 -24.01 35.66 21.76
N ILE A 718 -23.90 35.38 20.46
CA ILE A 718 -25.00 35.42 19.49
C ILE A 718 -25.85 34.14 19.53
N GLN A 719 -27.15 34.29 19.33
CA GLN A 719 -28.09 33.20 19.03
C GLN A 719 -28.99 33.62 17.87
N TRP A 720 -29.07 32.77 16.83
CA TRP A 720 -29.90 32.98 15.63
C TRP A 720 -31.25 32.27 15.74
N TYR A 721 -32.27 32.81 15.08
CA TYR A 721 -33.64 32.30 15.06
C TYR A 721 -34.26 32.44 13.66
N GLU A 722 -35.10 31.49 13.26
CA GLU A 722 -35.91 31.56 12.02
C GLU A 722 -37.12 32.48 12.15
N ASP A 723 -37.55 32.78 13.39
CA ASP A 723 -38.79 33.49 13.64
C ASP A 723 -38.59 34.75 14.50
N ALA A 724 -39.37 35.79 14.18
CA ALA A 724 -39.36 37.05 14.92
C ALA A 724 -39.78 36.91 16.39
N ALA A 725 -40.48 35.82 16.74
CA ALA A 725 -40.89 35.53 18.11
C ALA A 725 -39.79 34.84 18.93
N LEU A 726 -38.63 34.55 18.33
CA LEU A 726 -37.44 33.98 18.97
C LEU A 726 -37.72 32.61 19.62
N THR A 727 -38.52 31.78 18.95
CA THR A 727 -38.96 30.47 19.46
C THR A 727 -38.29 29.28 18.76
N MET A 728 -37.72 29.49 17.58
CA MET A 728 -37.07 28.49 16.73
C MET A 728 -35.59 28.84 16.59
N PRO A 729 -34.74 28.43 17.55
CA PRO A 729 -33.31 28.70 17.48
C PRO A 729 -32.64 27.89 16.38
N LEU A 730 -31.72 28.54 15.66
CA LEU A 730 -30.93 27.97 14.58
C LEU A 730 -29.53 27.61 15.03
N THR A 731 -28.99 26.53 14.49
CA THR A 731 -27.58 26.16 14.62
C THR A 731 -26.77 26.74 13.46
N GLY A 732 -25.48 27.02 13.69
CA GLY A 732 -24.62 27.67 12.67
C GLY A 732 -24.42 26.87 11.38
N THR A 733 -24.72 25.57 11.35
CA THR A 733 -24.56 24.68 10.19
C THR A 733 -25.81 24.53 9.32
N GLU A 734 -26.94 25.12 9.72
CA GLU A 734 -28.17 25.04 8.95
C GLU A 734 -28.07 25.85 7.65
N ALA A 735 -28.57 25.31 6.55
CA ALA A 735 -28.52 25.94 5.24
C ALA A 735 -29.43 27.18 5.20
N LEU A 736 -28.96 28.25 4.57
CA LEU A 736 -29.74 29.46 4.39
C LEU A 736 -30.73 29.32 3.24
N ALA A 737 -31.90 29.93 3.42
CA ALA A 737 -32.92 30.10 2.40
C ALA A 737 -33.33 31.57 2.33
N ASP A 738 -34.06 31.94 1.27
CA ASP A 738 -34.68 33.27 1.20
C ASP A 738 -35.62 33.48 2.39
N GLY A 739 -35.36 34.53 3.17
CA GLY A 739 -36.17 34.78 4.36
C GLY A 739 -35.53 35.70 5.38
N ASP A 740 -36.27 35.91 6.46
CA ASP A 740 -35.86 36.75 7.58
C ASP A 740 -35.24 35.89 8.68
N TYR A 741 -34.07 36.32 9.16
CA TYR A 741 -33.33 35.69 10.25
C TYR A 741 -33.11 36.70 11.37
N TYR A 742 -33.22 36.25 12.62
CA TYR A 742 -33.19 37.12 13.79
C TYR A 742 -32.07 36.72 14.74
N ALA A 743 -31.24 37.67 15.17
CA ALA A 743 -30.16 37.42 16.13
C ALA A 743 -30.32 38.21 17.43
N THR A 744 -30.19 37.53 18.57
CA THR A 744 -30.04 38.16 19.90
C THR A 744 -28.62 38.01 20.42
N GLN A 745 -28.26 38.81 21.43
CA GLN A 745 -27.04 38.61 22.20
C GLN A 745 -27.31 38.48 23.70
N THR A 746 -26.48 37.70 24.38
CA THR A 746 -26.49 37.58 25.84
C THR A 746 -25.19 38.12 26.43
N ASN A 747 -25.29 38.97 27.46
CA ASN A 747 -24.13 39.51 28.17
C ASN A 747 -23.60 38.53 29.24
N SER A 748 -22.48 38.86 29.89
CA SER A 748 -21.86 38.02 30.93
C SER A 748 -22.70 37.84 32.21
N THR A 749 -23.76 38.62 32.40
CA THR A 749 -24.69 38.52 33.54
C THR A 749 -25.95 37.70 33.23
N GLY A 750 -26.07 37.15 32.01
CA GLY A 750 -27.19 36.29 31.61
C GLY A 750 -28.44 37.03 31.12
N CYS A 751 -28.44 38.36 31.02
CA CYS A 751 -29.53 39.09 30.38
C CYS A 751 -29.37 39.02 28.85
N ALA A 752 -30.36 38.47 28.17
CA ALA A 752 -30.47 38.55 26.71
C ALA A 752 -30.97 39.94 26.28
N SER A 753 -30.59 40.38 25.08
CA SER A 753 -31.14 41.59 24.49
C SER A 753 -32.65 41.47 24.29
N ALA A 754 -33.41 42.48 24.71
CA ALA A 754 -34.88 42.46 24.62
C ALA A 754 -35.42 42.51 23.18
N GLN A 755 -34.58 42.90 22.22
CA GLN A 755 -34.88 42.88 20.79
C GLN A 755 -33.82 42.05 20.07
N ALA A 756 -34.19 41.50 18.90
CA ALA A 756 -33.27 40.87 17.97
C ALA A 756 -32.96 41.82 16.80
N VAL A 757 -31.78 41.68 16.20
CA VAL A 757 -31.48 42.26 14.90
C VAL A 757 -32.04 41.36 13.80
N GLN A 758 -32.68 41.93 12.79
CA GLN A 758 -33.23 41.20 11.64
C GLN A 758 -32.28 41.34 10.44
N LEU A 759 -31.95 40.23 9.80
CA LEU A 759 -31.35 40.18 8.48
C LEU A 759 -32.34 39.54 7.50
N THR A 760 -32.52 40.14 6.32
CA THR A 760 -33.31 39.53 5.24
C THR A 760 -32.33 38.94 4.22
N VAL A 761 -32.20 37.62 4.24
CA VAL A 761 -31.30 36.87 3.36
C VAL A 761 -31.94 36.72 1.98
N THR A 762 -31.16 37.00 0.93
CA THR A 762 -31.52 36.69 -0.45
C THR A 762 -30.51 35.72 -1.06
N ILE A 763 -31.00 34.60 -1.58
CA ILE A 763 -30.24 33.57 -2.27
C ILE A 763 -30.50 33.75 -3.77
N ASN A 764 -29.52 34.30 -4.46
CA ASN A 764 -29.58 34.53 -5.89
C ASN A 764 -29.19 33.25 -6.64
N ASP A 765 -30.06 32.81 -7.54
CA ASP A 765 -29.80 31.71 -8.47
C ASP A 765 -30.09 32.18 -9.90
N ALA A 766 -29.11 32.05 -10.79
CA ALA A 766 -29.35 32.35 -12.21
C ALA A 766 -30.12 31.21 -12.88
N GLU A 767 -30.87 31.51 -13.93
CA GLU A 767 -31.59 30.47 -14.68
C GLU A 767 -30.62 29.49 -15.35
N THR A 768 -30.95 28.20 -15.40
CA THR A 768 -30.19 27.26 -16.23
C THR A 768 -30.46 27.56 -17.71
N PRO A 769 -29.43 27.64 -18.58
CA PRO A 769 -29.66 27.92 -20.00
C PRO A 769 -30.40 26.75 -20.66
N SER A 770 -31.03 27.01 -21.81
CA SER A 770 -31.72 25.98 -22.60
C SER A 770 -31.23 25.96 -24.05
N LEU A 771 -31.34 24.82 -24.74
CA LEU A 771 -31.01 24.72 -26.16
C LEU A 771 -32.15 25.31 -27.01
N THR A 772 -31.78 26.06 -28.04
CA THR A 772 -32.71 26.58 -29.06
C THR A 772 -33.21 25.45 -29.96
N ASP A 773 -32.30 24.55 -30.34
CA ASP A 773 -32.61 23.30 -31.02
C ASP A 773 -31.67 22.18 -30.51
N SER A 774 -32.25 21.08 -30.04
CA SER A 774 -31.51 19.94 -29.52
C SER A 774 -30.92 19.04 -30.61
N ASN A 775 -31.24 19.27 -31.87
CA ASN A 775 -30.78 18.47 -33.02
C ASN A 775 -29.79 19.24 -33.92
N VAL A 776 -29.17 20.31 -33.42
CA VAL A 776 -28.14 21.03 -34.20
C VAL A 776 -26.96 20.10 -34.47
N GLU A 777 -26.65 19.96 -35.75
CA GLU A 777 -25.49 19.21 -36.24
C GLU A 777 -24.27 20.14 -36.32
N TYR A 778 -23.13 19.71 -35.79
CA TYR A 778 -21.92 20.53 -35.69
C TYR A 778 -20.81 19.96 -36.58
N CYS A 779 -20.78 20.27 -37.88
CA CYS A 779 -19.82 19.62 -38.76
C CYS A 779 -18.35 19.87 -38.34
N LEU A 780 -17.58 18.81 -38.09
CA LEU A 780 -16.17 18.89 -37.69
C LEU A 780 -15.31 19.73 -38.66
N ASN A 781 -15.63 19.70 -39.95
CA ASN A 781 -14.91 20.47 -40.98
C ASN A 781 -15.14 21.99 -40.89
N ASP A 782 -16.20 22.43 -40.22
CA ASP A 782 -16.48 23.86 -40.00
C ASP A 782 -15.73 24.40 -38.77
N GLY A 783 -15.00 23.53 -38.04
CA GLY A 783 -14.19 23.89 -36.87
C GLY A 783 -15.00 24.46 -35.70
N PRO A 784 -16.07 23.76 -35.24
CA PRO A 784 -16.93 24.30 -34.20
C PRO A 784 -16.17 24.45 -32.87
N THR A 785 -16.49 25.50 -32.13
CA THR A 785 -15.91 25.78 -30.80
C THR A 785 -17.00 25.94 -29.75
N ILE A 786 -16.62 26.13 -28.48
CA ILE A 786 -17.55 26.48 -27.40
C ILE A 786 -18.43 27.69 -27.78
N SER A 787 -17.88 28.67 -28.52
CA SER A 787 -18.68 29.78 -29.08
C SER A 787 -19.84 29.28 -29.95
N THR A 788 -19.60 28.26 -30.77
CA THR A 788 -20.62 27.64 -31.63
C THR A 788 -21.71 26.92 -30.81
N LEU A 789 -21.37 26.38 -29.63
CA LEU A 789 -22.37 25.84 -28.70
C LEU A 789 -23.18 26.97 -28.05
N SER A 790 -22.52 28.05 -27.64
CA SER A 790 -23.19 29.24 -27.06
C SER A 790 -24.21 29.85 -28.01
N ASP A 791 -23.95 29.86 -29.33
CA ASP A 791 -24.88 30.35 -30.35
C ASP A 791 -26.22 29.58 -30.38
N ASN A 792 -26.22 28.32 -29.91
CA ASN A 792 -27.43 27.50 -29.82
C ASN A 792 -28.14 27.61 -28.45
N LEU A 793 -27.64 28.42 -27.51
CA LEU A 793 -28.32 28.64 -26.24
C LEU A 793 -29.40 29.72 -26.36
N THR A 794 -30.55 29.49 -25.74
CA THR A 794 -31.58 30.50 -25.49
C THR A 794 -31.44 31.01 -24.06
N TYR A 795 -31.10 32.30 -23.93
CA TYR A 795 -31.02 33.03 -22.67
C TYR A 795 -31.15 34.54 -22.90
N ASN A 796 -31.43 35.31 -21.85
CA ASN A 796 -31.46 36.78 -21.95
C ASN A 796 -30.05 37.36 -21.78
N ALA A 797 -29.35 37.57 -22.89
CA ALA A 797 -27.99 38.12 -22.91
C ALA A 797 -27.85 39.56 -22.37
N SER A 798 -28.95 40.25 -22.03
CA SER A 798 -28.89 41.54 -21.31
C SER A 798 -28.84 41.39 -19.79
N ILE A 799 -29.11 40.19 -19.27
CA ILE A 799 -29.17 39.87 -17.84
C ILE A 799 -28.11 38.82 -17.47
N TYR A 800 -27.79 37.90 -18.38
CA TYR A 800 -26.87 36.80 -18.12
C TYR A 800 -25.68 36.77 -19.08
N ASP A 801 -24.53 36.33 -18.58
CA ASP A 801 -23.40 35.83 -19.38
C ASP A 801 -23.39 34.29 -19.36
N VAL A 802 -22.66 33.66 -20.30
CA VAL A 802 -22.53 32.19 -20.36
C VAL A 802 -21.12 31.78 -20.02
N VAL A 803 -20.99 30.87 -19.06
CA VAL A 803 -19.73 30.22 -18.71
C VAL A 803 -19.85 28.72 -18.96
N TRP A 804 -18.82 28.14 -19.59
CA TRP A 804 -18.78 26.72 -19.91
C TRP A 804 -17.76 25.98 -19.05
N TYR A 805 -18.11 24.76 -18.70
CA TYR A 805 -17.29 23.86 -17.88
C TYR A 805 -17.12 22.50 -18.55
N ASP A 806 -16.03 21.82 -18.21
CA ASP A 806 -15.76 20.43 -18.61
C ASP A 806 -16.43 19.38 -17.70
N ALA A 807 -17.11 19.81 -16.62
CA ALA A 807 -17.80 18.93 -15.67
C ALA A 807 -19.13 19.51 -15.14
N GLU A 808 -20.02 18.61 -14.72
CA GLU A 808 -21.36 18.91 -14.18
C GLU A 808 -21.30 19.68 -12.86
N THR A 809 -20.32 19.37 -12.00
CA THR A 809 -20.06 20.07 -10.74
C THR A 809 -18.55 20.24 -10.59
N GLY A 810 -18.08 21.44 -10.20
CA GLY A 810 -16.65 21.76 -10.26
C GLY A 810 -16.13 21.88 -11.70
N GLY A 811 -14.89 21.46 -11.95
CA GLY A 811 -14.28 21.50 -13.29
C GLY A 811 -13.61 22.83 -13.65
N SER A 812 -13.04 22.90 -14.85
CA SER A 812 -12.33 24.07 -15.37
C SER A 812 -13.22 24.89 -16.31
N ILE A 813 -13.13 26.22 -16.21
CA ILE A 813 -13.79 27.12 -17.16
C ILE A 813 -13.15 26.96 -18.55
N LEU A 814 -13.98 26.74 -19.57
CA LEU A 814 -13.57 26.58 -20.95
C LEU A 814 -13.66 27.91 -21.70
N SER A 815 -12.64 28.22 -22.51
CA SER A 815 -12.63 29.44 -23.32
C SER A 815 -13.49 29.28 -24.58
N SER A 816 -14.02 30.37 -25.11
CA SER A 816 -14.89 30.39 -26.31
C SER A 816 -14.21 29.84 -27.59
N SER A 817 -12.88 29.84 -27.65
CA SER A 817 -12.10 29.30 -28.77
C SER A 817 -11.79 27.81 -28.65
N THR A 818 -12.19 27.15 -27.55
CA THR A 818 -11.94 25.73 -27.33
C THR A 818 -12.70 24.92 -28.37
N ALA A 819 -11.99 24.10 -29.16
CA ALA A 819 -12.60 23.23 -30.17
C ALA A 819 -13.47 22.17 -29.51
N ILE A 820 -14.67 21.94 -30.04
CA ILE A 820 -15.59 20.93 -29.50
C ILE A 820 -15.44 19.59 -30.21
N ASN A 821 -15.71 18.52 -29.49
CA ASN A 821 -15.79 17.15 -30.01
C ASN A 821 -17.04 16.46 -29.42
N ASN A 822 -17.20 15.16 -29.61
CA ASN A 822 -18.35 14.39 -29.11
C ASN A 822 -18.43 14.23 -27.56
N SER A 823 -17.65 14.99 -26.79
CA SER A 823 -17.71 15.03 -25.32
C SER A 823 -18.90 15.88 -24.84
N THR A 824 -19.28 15.73 -23.57
CA THR A 824 -20.34 16.56 -22.97
C THR A 824 -19.73 17.79 -22.29
N TYR A 825 -20.31 18.96 -22.56
CA TYR A 825 -19.92 20.24 -22.01
C TYR A 825 -21.06 20.83 -21.18
N TYR A 826 -20.76 21.63 -20.16
CA TYR A 826 -21.77 22.11 -19.21
C TYR A 826 -21.84 23.63 -19.20
N ALA A 827 -22.99 24.20 -19.60
CA ALA A 827 -23.19 25.64 -19.62
C ALA A 827 -23.90 26.11 -18.34
N ALA A 828 -23.36 27.14 -17.70
CA ALA A 828 -24.01 27.90 -16.63
C ALA A 828 -24.30 29.32 -17.11
N LEU A 829 -25.43 29.89 -16.69
CA LEU A 829 -25.64 31.33 -16.81
C LEU A 829 -25.09 32.03 -15.58
N VAL A 830 -24.49 33.19 -15.76
CA VAL A 830 -24.03 34.07 -14.69
C VAL A 830 -24.85 35.35 -14.74
N ASP A 831 -25.59 35.66 -13.68
CA ASP A 831 -26.35 36.91 -13.60
C ASP A 831 -25.39 38.10 -13.52
N LEU A 832 -25.53 39.06 -14.45
CA LEU A 832 -24.64 40.21 -14.56
C LEU A 832 -24.83 41.23 -13.43
N ASN A 833 -25.95 41.20 -12.72
CA ASN A 833 -26.23 42.10 -11.60
C ASN A 833 -25.72 41.53 -10.28
N THR A 834 -25.97 40.23 -10.02
CA THR A 834 -25.60 39.59 -8.75
C THR A 834 -24.25 38.87 -8.81
N GLY A 835 -23.78 38.53 -10.01
CA GLY A 835 -22.57 37.73 -10.22
C GLY A 835 -22.75 36.24 -9.96
N CYS A 836 -23.96 35.80 -9.57
CA CYS A 836 -24.21 34.41 -9.23
C CYS A 836 -24.42 33.56 -10.47
N GLU A 837 -23.79 32.39 -10.50
CA GLU A 837 -24.05 31.38 -11.53
C GLU A 837 -25.25 30.50 -11.18
N SER A 838 -25.84 29.89 -12.22
CA SER A 838 -26.94 28.96 -12.08
C SER A 838 -26.50 27.72 -11.30
N SER A 839 -27.24 27.39 -10.25
CA SER A 839 -27.00 26.23 -9.38
C SER A 839 -27.02 24.90 -10.12
N MET A 840 -27.71 24.86 -11.27
CA MET A 840 -27.72 23.75 -12.21
C MET A 840 -27.13 24.16 -13.56
N ARG A 841 -26.26 23.30 -14.12
CA ARG A 841 -25.64 23.50 -15.44
C ARG A 841 -26.34 22.67 -16.53
N LEU A 842 -26.48 23.22 -17.73
CA LEU A 842 -27.02 22.52 -18.90
C LEU A 842 -25.94 21.63 -19.53
N ALA A 843 -26.15 20.32 -19.53
CA ALA A 843 -25.30 19.38 -20.25
C ALA A 843 -25.60 19.40 -21.76
N VAL A 844 -24.56 19.55 -22.59
CA VAL A 844 -24.64 19.59 -24.05
C VAL A 844 -23.62 18.64 -24.65
N SER A 845 -24.10 17.61 -25.35
CA SER A 845 -23.27 16.62 -26.05
C SER A 845 -23.39 16.82 -27.57
N PRO A 846 -22.56 17.67 -28.20
CA PRO A 846 -22.62 17.89 -29.64
C PRO A 846 -22.26 16.64 -30.43
N ASN A 847 -22.94 16.42 -31.55
CA ASN A 847 -22.54 15.42 -32.54
C ASN A 847 -21.73 16.11 -33.64
N THR A 848 -20.40 15.94 -33.62
CA THR A 848 -19.52 16.56 -34.62
C THR A 848 -19.33 15.76 -35.91
N THR A 849 -19.92 14.56 -35.97
CA THR A 849 -19.82 13.66 -37.12
C THR A 849 -20.94 13.84 -38.15
N ALA A 850 -22.00 14.57 -37.78
CA ALA A 850 -23.11 14.89 -38.68
C ALA A 850 -22.76 16.11 -39.55
N CYS A 851 -22.05 15.87 -40.67
CA CYS A 851 -21.57 16.92 -41.57
C CYS A 851 -22.45 17.16 -42.81
N GLY A 852 -23.62 16.53 -42.88
CA GLY A 852 -24.36 16.38 -44.12
C GLY A 852 -23.47 15.86 -45.27
N LYS A 853 -23.91 16.08 -46.51
CA LYS A 853 -23.21 15.59 -47.70
C LYS A 853 -21.92 16.39 -47.96
N ILE A 854 -20.77 15.73 -47.83
CA ILE A 854 -19.46 16.39 -48.03
C ILE A 854 -19.29 16.91 -49.46
N LYS A 855 -18.71 18.11 -49.58
CA LYS A 855 -18.43 18.71 -50.88
C LYS A 855 -17.08 18.24 -51.41
N LEU A 856 -17.11 17.37 -52.41
CA LEU A 856 -15.92 16.89 -53.10
C LEU A 856 -15.37 17.98 -54.04
N PRO A 857 -14.06 18.31 -53.98
CA PRO A 857 -13.46 19.29 -54.88
C PRO A 857 -13.59 18.88 -56.35
N ASP A 858 -13.79 19.85 -57.25
CA ASP A 858 -13.93 19.61 -58.70
C ASP A 858 -12.58 19.48 -59.41
N GLY A 859 -11.46 19.70 -58.72
CA GLY A 859 -10.11 19.63 -59.28
C GLY A 859 -9.01 19.73 -58.22
N PHE A 860 -7.81 19.30 -58.58
CA PHE A 860 -6.59 19.42 -57.78
C PHE A 860 -5.37 19.57 -58.70
N SER A 861 -4.24 20.02 -58.16
CA SER A 861 -3.06 20.39 -58.93
C SER A 861 -1.78 19.72 -58.42
N PRO A 862 -1.45 18.49 -58.85
CA PRO A 862 -0.22 17.80 -58.47
C PRO A 862 1.00 18.39 -59.20
N ASN A 863 1.50 19.54 -58.73
CA ASN A 863 2.62 20.29 -59.30
C ASN A 863 3.85 20.39 -58.36
N GLY A 864 3.74 19.89 -57.13
CA GLY A 864 4.78 19.84 -56.11
C GLY A 864 4.98 21.15 -55.34
N ASP A 865 3.99 22.05 -55.33
CA ASP A 865 4.07 23.33 -54.59
C ASP A 865 3.60 23.22 -53.12
N GLY A 866 3.16 22.04 -52.69
CA GLY A 866 2.67 21.74 -51.35
C GLY A 866 1.18 22.03 -51.16
N THR A 867 0.47 22.56 -52.16
CA THR A 867 -0.94 22.95 -52.10
C THR A 867 -1.77 22.19 -53.13
N ASN A 868 -2.79 21.45 -52.68
CA ASN A 868 -3.64 20.62 -53.55
C ASN A 868 -2.87 19.61 -54.43
N ASP A 869 -1.70 19.16 -53.96
CA ASP A 869 -0.88 18.16 -54.66
C ASP A 869 -1.50 16.76 -54.66
N THR A 870 -2.43 16.52 -53.75
CA THR A 870 -3.25 15.32 -53.73
C THR A 870 -4.71 15.69 -53.63
N TYR A 871 -5.58 14.80 -54.11
CA TYR A 871 -7.02 14.90 -53.95
C TYR A 871 -7.40 14.50 -52.53
N ASP A 872 -7.27 15.46 -51.61
CA ASP A 872 -7.61 15.32 -50.20
C ASP A 872 -8.90 16.09 -49.86
N VAL A 873 -9.63 15.56 -48.89
CA VAL A 873 -10.82 16.17 -48.33
C VAL A 873 -10.71 16.08 -46.82
N ASP A 874 -10.81 17.24 -46.16
CA ASP A 874 -10.59 17.39 -44.72
C ASP A 874 -11.49 16.45 -43.91
N ASN A 875 -10.88 15.78 -42.92
CA ASN A 875 -11.49 14.82 -42.00
C ASN A 875 -12.33 13.71 -42.65
N LEU A 876 -12.15 13.41 -43.95
CA LEU A 876 -12.95 12.43 -44.68
C LEU A 876 -12.93 11.03 -44.06
N ALA A 877 -11.80 10.62 -43.49
CA ALA A 877 -11.67 9.32 -42.81
C ALA A 877 -12.40 9.28 -41.45
N ILE A 878 -12.67 10.43 -40.83
CA ILE A 878 -13.42 10.55 -39.58
C ILE A 878 -14.92 10.59 -39.88
N LEU A 879 -15.31 11.38 -40.90
CA LEU A 879 -16.71 11.60 -41.26
C LEU A 879 -17.32 10.40 -42.00
N TYR A 880 -16.55 9.70 -42.83
CA TYR A 880 -17.01 8.54 -43.59
C TYR A 880 -15.99 7.41 -43.55
N PRO A 881 -15.74 6.75 -42.41
CA PRO A 881 -14.62 5.81 -42.24
C PRO A 881 -14.60 4.65 -43.25
N ASN A 882 -15.77 4.26 -43.77
CA ASN A 882 -15.92 3.15 -44.73
C ASN A 882 -15.95 3.61 -46.20
N PHE A 883 -15.65 4.88 -46.50
CA PHE A 883 -15.79 5.41 -47.85
C PHE A 883 -14.93 4.65 -48.87
N GLU A 884 -15.42 4.58 -50.10
CA GLU A 884 -14.67 4.12 -51.26
C GLU A 884 -14.77 5.16 -52.37
N ILE A 885 -13.63 5.57 -52.95
CA ILE A 885 -13.60 6.43 -54.13
C ILE A 885 -12.95 5.70 -55.29
N GLU A 886 -13.62 5.74 -56.45
CA GLU A 886 -13.12 5.21 -57.71
C GLU A 886 -13.04 6.35 -58.73
N ILE A 887 -11.90 6.53 -59.38
CA ILE A 887 -11.68 7.57 -60.40
C ILE A 887 -11.45 6.91 -61.74
N TYR A 888 -12.11 7.42 -62.77
CA TYR A 888 -12.21 6.90 -64.12
C TYR A 888 -11.64 7.90 -65.13
N ASN A 889 -10.91 7.41 -66.14
CA ASN A 889 -10.50 8.23 -67.28
C ASN A 889 -11.65 8.45 -68.27
N ARG A 890 -11.43 9.29 -69.30
CA ARG A 890 -12.42 9.60 -70.35
C ARG A 890 -12.94 8.38 -71.13
N ASN A 891 -12.22 7.26 -71.09
CA ASN A 891 -12.55 6.02 -71.78
C ASN A 891 -13.34 5.04 -70.89
N GLY A 892 -13.65 5.42 -69.64
CA GLY A 892 -14.41 4.61 -68.68
C GLY A 892 -13.57 3.56 -67.95
N ASN A 893 -12.24 3.64 -67.98
CA ASN A 893 -11.38 2.75 -67.20
C ASN A 893 -11.05 3.37 -65.84
N VAL A 894 -11.14 2.56 -64.77
CA VAL A 894 -10.72 2.96 -63.42
C VAL A 894 -9.20 3.15 -63.41
N VAL A 895 -8.76 4.34 -63.02
CA VAL A 895 -7.35 4.70 -62.87
C VAL A 895 -6.92 4.74 -61.41
N TYR A 896 -7.84 5.01 -60.49
CA TYR A 896 -7.58 5.01 -59.05
C TYR A 896 -8.74 4.41 -58.27
N LYS A 897 -8.42 3.62 -57.24
CA LYS A 897 -9.35 3.23 -56.18
C LYS A 897 -8.73 3.52 -54.82
N GLY A 898 -9.50 4.11 -53.90
CA GLY A 898 -9.01 4.41 -52.56
C GLY A 898 -10.10 4.39 -51.49
N ASN A 899 -9.66 4.27 -50.25
CA ASN A 899 -10.45 4.33 -49.01
C ASN A 899 -9.62 5.04 -47.92
N ALA A 900 -10.05 4.99 -46.66
CA ALA A 900 -9.35 5.63 -45.54
C ALA A 900 -7.89 5.17 -45.34
N SER A 901 -7.52 3.96 -45.78
CA SER A 901 -6.16 3.39 -45.64
C SER A 901 -5.31 3.51 -46.92
N THR A 902 -5.86 4.09 -47.99
CA THR A 902 -5.15 4.24 -49.27
C THR A 902 -4.53 5.64 -49.38
N PRO A 903 -3.27 5.78 -49.83
CA PRO A 903 -2.69 7.09 -50.11
C PRO A 903 -3.59 7.93 -51.02
N ARG A 904 -3.74 9.23 -50.72
CA ARG A 904 -4.60 10.16 -51.48
C ARG A 904 -4.17 10.22 -52.94
N PHE A 905 -5.15 10.41 -53.83
CA PHE A 905 -4.90 10.43 -55.26
C PHE A 905 -4.06 11.65 -55.67
N ASP A 906 -2.82 11.44 -56.05
CA ASP A 906 -1.84 12.45 -56.48
C ASP A 906 -1.77 12.62 -58.00
N GLY A 907 -2.72 12.02 -58.72
CA GLY A 907 -2.71 12.00 -60.18
C GLY A 907 -1.89 10.86 -60.78
N THR A 908 -1.44 9.89 -59.98
CA THR A 908 -0.88 8.62 -60.48
C THR A 908 -1.90 7.50 -60.41
N ALA A 909 -1.89 6.61 -61.42
CA ALA A 909 -2.80 5.47 -61.45
C ALA A 909 -2.32 4.34 -60.52
N ASN A 910 -3.20 3.85 -59.62
CA ASN A 910 -2.91 2.70 -58.76
C ASN A 910 -3.56 1.38 -59.26
N GLN A 911 -4.18 1.40 -60.45
CA GLN A 911 -4.85 0.24 -61.04
C GLN A 911 -4.06 -0.33 -62.24
N SER A 912 -3.90 -1.65 -62.30
CA SER A 912 -2.98 -2.34 -63.23
C SER A 912 -3.42 -2.38 -64.71
N ARG A 913 -4.64 -1.91 -65.05
CA ARG A 913 -5.24 -2.03 -66.41
C ARG A 913 -5.21 -0.74 -67.25
N VAL A 914 -4.36 0.24 -66.89
CA VAL A 914 -4.23 1.51 -67.63
C VAL A 914 -3.00 1.45 -68.53
N ALA A 915 -3.12 1.87 -69.79
CA ALA A 915 -2.04 1.83 -70.81
C ALA A 915 -0.84 2.77 -70.50
N VAL A 916 -0.91 3.55 -69.42
CA VAL A 916 0.14 4.46 -68.96
C VAL A 916 0.45 4.09 -67.50
N LYS A 917 1.64 3.52 -67.22
CA LYS A 917 2.15 3.38 -65.86
C LYS A 917 2.80 4.70 -65.46
N GLY A 918 2.21 5.39 -64.47
CA GLY A 918 2.73 6.64 -63.92
C GLY A 918 1.73 7.79 -64.01
N ASP A 919 2.27 8.98 -64.16
CA ASP A 919 1.59 10.26 -64.24
C ASP A 919 0.42 10.29 -65.23
N LEU A 920 -0.79 10.51 -64.72
CA LEU A 920 -1.99 10.63 -65.54
C LEU A 920 -1.97 11.96 -66.31
N PRO A 921 -2.45 11.98 -67.58
CA PRO A 921 -2.52 13.22 -68.35
C PRO A 921 -3.43 14.27 -67.71
N VAL A 922 -3.07 15.55 -67.89
CA VAL A 922 -3.96 16.69 -67.61
C VAL A 922 -5.28 16.51 -68.36
N GLY A 923 -6.39 16.66 -67.64
CA GLY A 923 -7.71 16.47 -68.23
C GLY A 923 -8.81 16.22 -67.22
N VAL A 924 -10.01 15.96 -67.77
CA VAL A 924 -11.21 15.65 -66.97
C VAL A 924 -11.29 14.15 -66.75
N TYR A 925 -11.39 13.78 -65.49
CA TYR A 925 -11.69 12.46 -64.96
C TYR A 925 -13.08 12.45 -64.36
N PHE A 926 -13.61 11.27 -64.07
CA PHE A 926 -14.90 11.09 -63.42
C PHE A 926 -14.70 10.28 -62.15
N TYR A 927 -15.36 10.64 -61.05
CA TYR A 927 -15.31 9.85 -59.83
C TYR A 927 -16.65 9.23 -59.52
N ILE A 928 -16.61 8.09 -58.83
CA ILE A 928 -17.72 7.53 -58.07
C ILE A 928 -17.26 7.47 -56.62
N PHE A 929 -17.92 8.22 -55.76
CA PHE A 929 -17.69 8.27 -54.33
C PHE A 929 -18.82 7.54 -53.62
N LYS A 930 -18.49 6.44 -52.93
CA LYS A 930 -19.42 5.65 -52.13
C LYS A 930 -19.18 5.99 -50.67
N TYR A 931 -20.18 6.56 -50.02
CA TYR A 931 -20.11 6.91 -48.60
C TYR A 931 -20.04 5.66 -47.70
N ASN A 932 -20.75 4.59 -48.09
CA ASN A 932 -20.82 3.31 -47.36
C ASN A 932 -21.23 3.46 -45.88
N ASP A 933 -22.01 4.48 -45.56
CA ASP A 933 -22.58 4.78 -44.24
C ASP A 933 -24.01 4.21 -44.05
N GLY A 934 -24.60 3.66 -45.11
CA GLY A 934 -25.95 3.11 -45.11
C GLY A 934 -27.06 4.17 -45.24
N GLU A 935 -26.71 5.44 -45.31
CA GLU A 935 -27.64 6.58 -45.41
C GLU A 935 -27.54 7.29 -46.76
N HIS A 936 -26.32 7.52 -47.25
CA HIS A 936 -26.09 8.29 -48.47
C HIS A 936 -25.85 7.40 -49.70
N ASP A 937 -26.62 7.64 -50.77
CA ASP A 937 -26.40 7.02 -52.07
C ASP A 937 -25.04 7.42 -52.68
N PRO A 938 -24.37 6.53 -53.45
CA PRO A 938 -23.14 6.86 -54.15
C PRO A 938 -23.26 8.13 -55.02
N GLN A 939 -22.30 9.04 -54.88
CA GLN A 939 -22.21 10.25 -55.68
C GLN A 939 -21.25 10.04 -56.85
N GLN A 940 -21.64 10.50 -58.04
CA GLN A 940 -20.73 10.62 -59.17
C GLN A 940 -20.48 12.08 -59.53
N GLY A 941 -19.29 12.38 -60.04
CA GLY A 941 -18.92 13.74 -60.45
C GLY A 941 -17.73 13.77 -61.38
N ARG A 942 -17.28 14.98 -61.72
CA ARG A 942 -16.09 15.20 -62.53
C ARG A 942 -14.95 15.70 -61.65
N LEU A 943 -13.73 15.33 -62.01
CA LEU A 943 -12.50 15.76 -61.37
C LEU A 943 -11.55 16.28 -62.44
N TYR A 944 -11.12 17.52 -62.35
CA TYR A 944 -10.13 18.09 -63.25
C TYR A 944 -8.73 17.99 -62.64
N LEU A 945 -7.85 17.25 -63.30
CA LEU A 945 -6.43 17.17 -62.95
C LEU A 945 -5.66 18.16 -63.82
N SER A 946 -4.95 19.09 -63.19
CA SER A 946 -4.08 20.08 -63.85
C SER A 946 -2.69 20.03 -63.24
N ARG A 947 -1.62 20.11 -64.04
CA ARG A 947 -0.25 20.22 -63.53
C ARG A 947 0.35 21.55 -63.94
#